data_AF-A0A9E1P6M7-F1
#
_entry.id   AF-A0A9E1P6M7-F1
#
_cell.length_a   1.000
_cell.length_b   1.000
_cell.length_c   1.000
_cell.angle_alpha   90.00
_cell.angle_beta   90.00
_cell.angle_gamma   90.00
#
_symmetry.space_group_name_H-M   'P 1'
#
loop_
_entity.id
_entity.type
_entity.pdbx_description
1 polymer ?
#
loop_
_entity_poly.entity_id
_entity_poly.type
_entity_poly.pdbx_seq_one_letter_code
_entity_poly.pdbx_strand_id
1 'polypeptide(L)'
;MADNYPLLFKHLISKTTNIIKLIETSPEKAKLRSRLIREIINLMKRNARLGKSDEIKTREKVLKQRIEKIQSYIQDKFPDAEVYLFPFSLHEFRKGQFGSTTESKESSGGAYELILNYETLMPGIYFTPIIPSHFLFPDDINNSEEHFDKLIEYLRFGMISIYDDMSGRVTNQGPTPDLQLSYVAHHYSAVYWEAFKASYGNLPKATLNLLRFEILLEKKAGKTIIQLIKNPGLLDKLAYSTKNMEKEFKTEKIFSPQDVVKLEKEFPDLGFDPWWLRYKVLKIAYGVPHIIAGLEVSDMIQISKNIDTAFALHVRLSDVFKKPGQKPLLNSFRDQVLTRFLDQAFPENSDRRNNIVATFIGDVETVSEFEKDLRWIFQTCIDRVHKKVEKAQVKTNKKTSDEYNIWYHFYQQNFKPKNNVIQRSILNHLQVPRGRLQIGYEPQKGWFFRSLQKEAMVGKRFESSILNILPEQVTLLKKAKFLQGLAYCVINGYYGVFLSGTLKETMTDVEYDLQHTNLGSKNDNHLAFIRPDQIERIMKKIIALFSPLKVSYMDCIQTKRKIISAMIFLNLQKYGRLSILYRDNLDTVYVDTFDLKDFDKNIDKYISSYKTMLESVILHKTLRRFFETRQIEPDKILLKTWVNTNSVETSHAATNEIAKESDLAETFIKQIILKHAS
;
A
#
# COMPACT_ATOMS: atom_id res chain seq x y z
N MET A 1 -5.49 -50.07 -23.11
CA MET A 1 -6.10 -49.41 -24.30
C MET A 1 -7.58 -49.79 -24.42
N ALA A 2 -7.94 -51.07 -24.28
CA ALA A 2 -9.32 -51.54 -24.36
C ALA A 2 -10.29 -50.83 -23.41
N ASP A 3 -9.89 -50.55 -22.16
CA ASP A 3 -10.79 -49.91 -21.19
C ASP A 3 -10.93 -48.39 -21.39
N ASN A 4 -9.86 -47.74 -21.83
CA ASN A 4 -9.81 -46.27 -21.96
C ASN A 4 -10.26 -45.76 -23.33
N TYR A 5 -10.17 -46.61 -24.37
CA TYR A 5 -10.56 -46.29 -25.75
C TYR A 5 -11.31 -47.47 -26.39
N PRO A 6 -12.44 -47.91 -25.81
CA PRO A 6 -13.10 -49.15 -26.19
C PRO A 6 -13.62 -49.15 -27.63
N LEU A 7 -14.07 -48.01 -28.16
CA LEU A 7 -14.47 -47.94 -29.56
C LEU A 7 -13.22 -48.04 -30.44
N LEU A 8 -12.26 -47.12 -30.30
CA LEU A 8 -11.05 -47.10 -31.13
C LEU A 8 -10.28 -48.43 -31.07
N PHE A 9 -10.21 -49.08 -29.91
CA PHE A 9 -9.63 -50.39 -29.75
C PHE A 9 -10.36 -51.45 -30.57
N LYS A 10 -11.71 -51.48 -30.50
CA LYS A 10 -12.54 -52.45 -31.25
C LYS A 10 -12.41 -52.31 -32.76
N HIS A 11 -12.17 -51.10 -33.25
CA HIS A 11 -12.07 -50.82 -34.67
C HIS A 11 -10.65 -50.94 -35.23
N LEU A 12 -9.69 -50.30 -34.57
CA LEU A 12 -8.33 -50.17 -35.10
C LEU A 12 -7.43 -51.33 -34.69
N ILE A 13 -7.63 -51.91 -33.50
CA ILE A 13 -6.75 -52.93 -32.93
C ILE A 13 -7.36 -54.32 -33.03
N SER A 14 -8.46 -54.59 -32.34
CA SER A 14 -9.07 -55.93 -32.37
C SER A 14 -9.85 -56.21 -33.65
N LYS A 15 -10.18 -55.15 -34.42
CA LYS A 15 -10.94 -55.22 -35.69
C LYS A 15 -12.26 -56.00 -35.57
N THR A 16 -12.81 -56.10 -34.36
CA THR A 16 -14.04 -56.84 -34.06
C THR A 16 -15.30 -56.02 -34.37
N THR A 17 -15.17 -54.73 -34.64
CA THR A 17 -16.31 -53.84 -34.91
C THR A 17 -15.97 -52.78 -35.94
N ASN A 18 -16.78 -52.65 -36.99
CA ASN A 18 -16.74 -51.48 -37.86
C ASN A 18 -17.59 -50.37 -37.23
N ILE A 19 -16.94 -49.38 -36.59
CA ILE A 19 -17.64 -48.30 -35.88
C ILE A 19 -18.45 -47.43 -36.83
N ILE A 20 -17.99 -47.21 -38.07
CA ILE A 20 -18.71 -46.38 -39.06
C ILE A 20 -20.08 -47.00 -39.30
N LYS A 21 -20.09 -48.30 -39.61
CA LYS A 21 -21.32 -49.07 -39.80
C LYS A 21 -22.17 -49.13 -38.53
N LEU A 22 -21.54 -49.31 -37.36
CA LEU A 22 -22.23 -49.32 -36.07
C LEU A 22 -22.94 -47.98 -35.78
N ILE A 23 -22.31 -46.85 -36.10
CA ILE A 23 -22.89 -45.52 -35.94
C ILE A 23 -24.08 -45.35 -36.89
N GLU A 24 -23.94 -45.75 -38.16
CA GLU A 24 -24.99 -45.62 -39.17
C GLU A 24 -26.24 -46.44 -38.82
N THR A 25 -26.07 -47.63 -38.25
CA THR A 25 -27.17 -48.56 -37.97
C THR A 25 -27.74 -48.45 -36.55
N SER A 26 -27.12 -47.67 -35.66
CA SER A 26 -27.55 -47.60 -34.26
C SER A 26 -28.65 -46.54 -34.05
N PRO A 27 -29.72 -46.86 -33.27
CA PRO A 27 -30.68 -45.86 -32.83
C PRO A 27 -30.04 -44.78 -31.93
N GLU A 28 -28.90 -45.07 -31.29
CA GLU A 28 -28.11 -44.10 -30.49
C GLU A 28 -26.93 -43.49 -31.27
N LYS A 29 -27.03 -43.34 -32.61
CA LYS A 29 -25.95 -42.85 -33.49
C LYS A 29 -25.22 -41.60 -32.97
N ALA A 30 -25.96 -40.63 -32.43
CA ALA A 30 -25.40 -39.38 -31.91
C ALA A 30 -24.50 -39.61 -30.67
N LYS A 31 -24.91 -40.52 -29.79
CA LYS A 31 -24.21 -40.88 -28.56
C LYS A 31 -22.91 -41.65 -28.86
N LEU A 32 -22.98 -42.60 -29.80
CA LEU A 32 -21.82 -43.34 -30.31
C LEU A 32 -20.81 -42.42 -31.01
N ARG A 33 -21.29 -41.51 -31.86
CA ARG A 33 -20.44 -40.52 -32.54
C ARG A 33 -19.73 -39.61 -31.53
N SER A 34 -20.45 -39.09 -30.54
CA SER A 34 -19.89 -38.27 -29.46
C SER A 34 -18.83 -39.04 -28.66
N ARG A 35 -19.09 -40.30 -28.31
CA ARG A 35 -18.14 -41.16 -27.60
C ARG A 35 -16.87 -41.42 -28.42
N LEU A 36 -17.00 -41.71 -29.72
CA LEU A 36 -15.87 -41.88 -30.63
C LEU A 36 -15.01 -40.62 -30.71
N ILE A 37 -15.63 -39.45 -30.90
CA ILE A 37 -14.94 -38.16 -30.93
C ILE A 37 -14.15 -37.95 -29.63
N ARG A 38 -14.76 -38.21 -28.47
CA ARG A 38 -14.09 -38.06 -27.17
C ARG A 38 -12.89 -39.00 -27.03
N GLU A 39 -12.98 -40.25 -27.51
CA GLU A 39 -11.84 -41.17 -27.55
C GLU A 39 -10.70 -40.66 -28.44
N ILE A 40 -11.01 -40.12 -29.62
CA ILE A 40 -10.02 -39.52 -30.55
C ILE A 40 -9.32 -38.33 -29.88
N ILE A 41 -10.09 -37.40 -29.31
CA ILE A 41 -9.55 -36.22 -28.62
C ILE A 41 -8.64 -36.62 -27.45
N ASN A 42 -9.08 -37.59 -26.63
CA ASN A 42 -8.29 -38.10 -25.51
C ASN A 42 -6.98 -38.76 -25.97
N LEU A 43 -7.00 -39.47 -27.11
CA LEU A 43 -5.80 -40.07 -27.69
C LEU A 43 -4.81 -38.98 -28.16
N MET A 44 -5.31 -37.94 -28.85
CA MET A 44 -4.51 -36.80 -29.29
C MET A 44 -3.88 -36.04 -28.11
N LYS A 45 -4.64 -35.83 -27.02
CA LYS A 45 -4.13 -35.20 -25.79
C LYS A 45 -3.05 -36.04 -25.12
N ARG A 46 -3.24 -37.37 -25.06
CA ARG A 46 -2.25 -38.30 -24.49
C ARG A 46 -0.94 -38.26 -25.27
N ASN A 47 -1.00 -38.23 -26.60
CA ASN A 47 0.19 -38.10 -27.45
C ASN A 47 0.93 -36.76 -27.17
N ALA A 48 0.18 -35.66 -27.10
CA ALA A 48 0.75 -34.34 -26.77
C ALA A 48 1.40 -34.28 -25.38
N ARG A 49 0.83 -34.96 -24.38
CA ARG A 49 1.37 -35.02 -23.00
C ARG A 49 2.60 -35.92 -22.86
N LEU A 50 2.59 -37.09 -23.52
CA LEU A 50 3.67 -38.09 -23.40
C LEU A 50 4.93 -37.70 -24.19
N GLY A 51 4.83 -36.85 -25.21
CA GLY A 51 5.97 -36.51 -26.07
C GLY A 51 6.78 -35.27 -25.68
N LYS A 52 6.34 -34.44 -24.71
CA LYS A 52 6.90 -33.07 -24.56
C LYS A 52 7.15 -32.56 -23.14
N SER A 53 6.91 -33.35 -22.09
CA SER A 53 7.04 -32.85 -20.71
C SER A 53 8.46 -32.34 -20.39
N ASP A 54 9.50 -33.13 -20.71
CA ASP A 54 10.89 -32.75 -20.46
C ASP A 54 11.38 -31.65 -21.41
N GLU A 55 10.88 -31.64 -22.64
CA GLU A 55 11.14 -30.57 -23.61
C GLU A 55 10.55 -29.23 -23.15
N ILE A 56 9.32 -29.23 -22.61
CA ILE A 56 8.65 -28.05 -22.05
C ILE A 56 9.46 -27.52 -20.86
N LYS A 57 9.85 -28.38 -19.90
CA LYS A 57 10.69 -27.97 -18.76
C LYS A 57 12.00 -27.33 -19.22
N THR A 58 12.63 -27.91 -20.24
CA THR A 58 13.88 -27.38 -20.82
C THR A 58 13.65 -26.00 -21.44
N ARG A 59 12.58 -25.82 -22.22
CA ARG A 59 12.22 -24.53 -22.84
C ARG A 59 11.87 -23.47 -21.80
N GLU A 60 11.15 -23.84 -20.73
CA GLU A 60 10.85 -22.93 -19.61
C GLU A 60 12.13 -22.45 -18.92
N LYS A 61 13.11 -23.34 -18.68
CA LYS A 61 14.40 -22.95 -18.11
C LYS A 61 15.15 -21.96 -19.02
N VAL A 62 15.16 -22.20 -20.33
CA VAL A 62 15.77 -21.28 -21.31
C VAL A 62 15.05 -19.93 -21.33
N LEU A 63 13.71 -19.93 -21.25
CA LEU A 63 12.92 -18.69 -21.18
C LEU A 63 13.25 -17.88 -19.92
N LYS A 64 13.33 -18.52 -18.75
CA LYS A 64 13.74 -17.87 -17.49
C LYS A 64 15.11 -17.21 -17.62
N GLN A 65 16.10 -17.94 -18.15
CA GLN A 65 17.45 -17.39 -18.39
C GLN A 65 17.45 -16.18 -19.34
N ARG A 66 16.60 -16.19 -20.39
CA ARG A 66 16.48 -15.05 -21.31
C ARG A 66 15.85 -13.85 -20.62
N ILE A 67 14.82 -14.08 -19.81
CA ILE A 67 14.14 -13.04 -19.03
C ILE A 67 15.12 -12.42 -18.04
N GLU A 68 15.87 -13.22 -17.30
CA GLU A 68 16.91 -12.74 -16.37
C GLU A 68 17.92 -11.84 -17.11
N LYS A 69 18.42 -12.26 -18.27
CA LYS A 69 19.33 -11.43 -19.08
C LYS A 69 18.71 -10.11 -19.51
N ILE A 70 17.45 -10.11 -19.93
CA ILE A 70 16.73 -8.89 -20.33
C ILE A 70 16.55 -7.96 -19.12
N GLN A 71 16.14 -8.51 -17.97
CA GLN A 71 15.95 -7.73 -16.75
C GLN A 71 17.28 -7.13 -16.25
N SER A 72 18.36 -7.92 -16.24
CA SER A 72 19.70 -7.40 -15.90
C SER A 72 20.11 -6.29 -16.84
N TYR A 73 19.95 -6.46 -18.16
CA TYR A 73 20.28 -5.41 -19.13
C TYR A 73 19.47 -4.13 -18.90
N ILE A 74 18.16 -4.24 -18.64
CA ILE A 74 17.31 -3.06 -18.38
C ILE A 74 17.73 -2.38 -17.08
N GLN A 75 17.96 -3.14 -16.02
CA GLN A 75 18.38 -2.60 -14.72
C GLN A 75 19.74 -1.90 -14.80
N ASP A 76 20.67 -2.43 -15.59
CA ASP A 76 21.99 -1.84 -15.79
C ASP A 76 21.91 -0.56 -16.63
N LYS A 77 21.09 -0.56 -17.69
CA LYS A 77 20.97 0.58 -18.63
C LYS A 77 20.06 1.69 -18.13
N PHE A 78 19.02 1.34 -17.38
CA PHE A 78 17.97 2.22 -16.89
C PHE A 78 17.72 1.92 -15.40
N PRO A 79 18.64 2.29 -14.51
CA PRO A 79 18.57 1.93 -13.09
C PRO A 79 17.31 2.44 -12.38
N ASP A 80 16.70 3.51 -12.90
CA ASP A 80 15.47 4.12 -12.38
C ASP A 80 14.19 3.51 -13.00
N ALA A 81 14.31 2.64 -14.01
CA ALA A 81 13.17 2.01 -14.65
C ALA A 81 12.83 0.68 -13.97
N GLU A 82 11.65 0.62 -13.34
CA GLU A 82 11.15 -0.62 -12.74
C GLU A 82 10.45 -1.51 -13.79
N VAL A 83 11.21 -2.35 -14.48
CA VAL A 83 10.67 -3.32 -15.44
C VAL A 83 10.78 -4.75 -14.91
N TYR A 84 9.64 -5.39 -14.68
CA TYR A 84 9.57 -6.78 -14.24
C TYR A 84 8.90 -7.66 -15.29
N LEU A 85 9.53 -8.80 -15.58
CA LEU A 85 9.01 -9.80 -16.51
C LEU A 85 8.69 -11.07 -15.73
N PHE A 86 7.41 -11.48 -15.77
CA PHE A 86 6.93 -12.67 -15.08
C PHE A 86 6.59 -13.77 -16.10
N PRO A 87 7.43 -14.81 -16.26
CA PRO A 87 7.05 -15.96 -17.05
C PRO A 87 6.07 -16.83 -16.26
N PHE A 88 4.89 -17.06 -16.81
CA PHE A 88 3.94 -18.04 -16.29
C PHE A 88 3.39 -18.89 -17.42
N SER A 89 3.18 -20.19 -17.14
CA SER A 89 2.54 -21.07 -18.10
C SER A 89 1.04 -20.80 -18.12
N LEU A 90 0.39 -21.08 -19.25
CA LEU A 90 -1.07 -21.01 -19.34
C LEU A 90 -1.75 -21.97 -18.35
N HIS A 91 -1.08 -23.05 -17.93
CA HIS A 91 -1.60 -23.98 -16.95
C HIS A 91 -1.64 -23.38 -15.54
N GLU A 92 -0.55 -22.74 -15.11
CA GLU A 92 -0.45 -22.06 -13.82
C GLU A 92 -1.41 -20.87 -13.75
N PHE A 93 -1.49 -20.09 -14.84
CA PHE A 93 -2.44 -18.99 -14.98
C PHE A 93 -3.88 -19.44 -14.71
N ARG A 94 -4.31 -20.56 -15.29
CA ARG A 94 -5.67 -21.11 -15.10
C ARG A 94 -5.97 -21.52 -13.66
N LYS A 95 -4.94 -21.82 -12.88
CA LYS A 95 -5.06 -22.11 -11.45
C LYS A 95 -4.92 -20.86 -10.57
N GLY A 96 -4.64 -19.70 -11.17
CA GLY A 96 -4.31 -18.48 -10.44
C GLY A 96 -2.95 -18.56 -9.74
N GLN A 97 -2.10 -19.50 -10.15
CA GLN A 97 -0.78 -19.69 -9.54
C GLN A 97 0.21 -18.74 -10.23
N PHE A 98 0.55 -17.67 -9.51
CA PHE A 98 1.53 -16.67 -9.93
C PHE A 98 2.85 -16.85 -9.17
N GLY A 99 3.90 -16.14 -9.62
CA GLY A 99 5.21 -16.18 -8.97
C GLY A 99 5.15 -15.79 -7.49
N SER A 100 6.20 -16.14 -6.73
CA SER A 100 6.25 -15.92 -5.28
C SER A 100 6.73 -14.51 -4.92
N THR A 101 6.20 -13.93 -3.84
CA THR A 101 6.77 -12.69 -3.28
C THR A 101 8.23 -12.90 -2.86
N THR A 102 8.62 -14.13 -2.51
CA THR A 102 10.02 -14.46 -2.17
C THR A 102 10.97 -14.36 -3.36
N GLU A 103 10.44 -14.41 -4.60
CA GLU A 103 11.20 -14.23 -5.83
C GLU A 103 11.13 -12.79 -6.36
N SER A 104 9.99 -12.09 -6.15
CA SER A 104 9.81 -10.71 -6.61
C SER A 104 8.79 -9.94 -5.80
N LYS A 105 9.10 -8.68 -5.45
CA LYS A 105 8.21 -7.74 -4.74
C LYS A 105 6.91 -7.43 -5.50
N GLU A 106 6.85 -7.66 -6.79
CA GLU A 106 5.64 -7.42 -7.59
C GLU A 106 4.74 -8.66 -7.67
N SER A 107 5.23 -9.82 -7.27
CA SER A 107 4.44 -11.05 -7.26
C SER A 107 3.65 -11.19 -5.97
N SER A 108 2.34 -11.38 -6.11
CA SER A 108 1.44 -11.60 -4.98
C SER A 108 1.58 -12.99 -4.35
N GLY A 109 2.43 -13.88 -4.91
CA GLY A 109 2.47 -15.26 -4.45
C GLY A 109 1.12 -15.95 -4.60
N GLY A 110 0.85 -16.85 -3.66
CA GLY A 110 -0.46 -17.47 -3.48
C GLY A 110 -1.48 -16.60 -2.75
N ALA A 111 -1.24 -15.28 -2.55
CA ALA A 111 -2.14 -14.42 -1.77
C ALA A 111 -3.56 -14.41 -2.32
N TYR A 112 -3.67 -14.18 -3.63
CA TYR A 112 -4.94 -13.96 -4.30
C TYR A 112 -5.42 -15.17 -5.12
N GLU A 113 -4.51 -16.03 -5.60
CA GLU A 113 -4.83 -17.10 -6.55
C GLU A 113 -5.82 -16.65 -7.66
N LEU A 114 -6.97 -17.32 -7.79
CA LEU A 114 -8.00 -16.99 -8.78
C LEU A 114 -8.66 -15.63 -8.55
N ILE A 115 -8.64 -15.11 -7.32
CA ILE A 115 -9.09 -13.73 -7.04
C ILE A 115 -8.22 -12.75 -7.83
N LEU A 116 -6.94 -13.07 -8.05
CA LEU A 116 -6.05 -12.22 -8.82
C LEU A 116 -6.53 -12.09 -10.27
N ASN A 117 -6.87 -13.24 -10.86
CA ASN A 117 -7.38 -13.32 -12.23
C ASN A 117 -8.71 -12.61 -12.39
N TYR A 118 -9.65 -12.84 -11.47
CA TYR A 118 -11.05 -12.47 -11.68
C TYR A 118 -11.42 -11.11 -11.11
N GLU A 119 -10.61 -10.62 -10.17
CA GLU A 119 -10.88 -9.38 -9.46
C GLU A 119 -9.80 -8.33 -9.70
N THR A 120 -8.49 -8.64 -9.58
CA THR A 120 -7.45 -7.58 -9.47
C THR A 120 -6.69 -7.28 -10.76
N LEU A 121 -6.44 -8.25 -11.64
CA LEU A 121 -5.68 -8.08 -12.89
C LEU A 121 -6.53 -7.86 -14.14
N MET A 122 -7.76 -8.37 -14.18
CA MET A 122 -8.65 -8.18 -15.33
C MET A 122 -9.26 -6.77 -15.33
N PRO A 123 -9.21 -6.03 -16.47
CA PRO A 123 -8.88 -6.40 -17.84
C PRO A 123 -7.54 -5.81 -18.33
N GLY A 124 -6.79 -5.12 -17.47
CA GLY A 124 -5.65 -4.28 -17.87
C GLY A 124 -4.49 -5.04 -18.54
N ILE A 125 -4.56 -6.38 -18.59
CA ILE A 125 -3.53 -7.26 -19.13
C ILE A 125 -3.86 -7.79 -20.54
N TYR A 126 -5.11 -7.68 -21.00
CA TYR A 126 -5.55 -8.38 -22.22
C TYR A 126 -5.99 -7.43 -23.33
N PHE A 127 -5.10 -6.51 -23.71
CA PHE A 127 -5.21 -5.80 -24.99
C PHE A 127 -4.69 -6.70 -26.11
N THR A 128 -5.47 -7.71 -26.48
CA THR A 128 -5.14 -8.60 -27.61
C THR A 128 -6.34 -8.67 -28.54
N PRO A 129 -6.14 -8.91 -29.85
CA PRO A 129 -7.24 -9.12 -30.82
C PRO A 129 -7.99 -10.45 -30.60
N ILE A 130 -7.82 -11.07 -29.43
CA ILE A 130 -8.28 -12.40 -29.09
C ILE A 130 -9.29 -12.28 -27.96
N ILE A 131 -10.39 -13.01 -28.08
CA ILE A 131 -11.54 -12.98 -27.18
C ILE A 131 -11.31 -14.03 -26.08
N PRO A 132 -11.24 -13.62 -24.80
CA PRO A 132 -11.18 -14.58 -23.69
C PRO A 132 -12.46 -15.41 -23.63
N SER A 133 -12.32 -16.74 -23.63
CA SER A 133 -13.45 -17.67 -23.70
C SER A 133 -14.45 -17.48 -22.57
N HIS A 134 -14.00 -17.08 -21.39
CA HIS A 134 -14.87 -16.90 -20.23
C HIS A 134 -15.81 -15.70 -20.31
N PHE A 135 -15.56 -14.71 -21.18
CA PHE A 135 -16.54 -13.65 -21.45
C PHE A 135 -17.67 -14.14 -22.37
N LEU A 136 -17.37 -15.09 -23.26
CA LEU A 136 -18.33 -15.64 -24.20
C LEU A 136 -19.19 -16.75 -23.60
N PHE A 137 -18.59 -17.56 -22.74
CA PHE A 137 -19.23 -18.80 -22.30
C PHE A 137 -20.28 -18.55 -21.21
N PRO A 138 -21.43 -19.24 -21.28
CA PRO A 138 -22.44 -19.26 -20.23
C PRO A 138 -21.90 -19.66 -18.85
N ASP A 139 -22.63 -19.27 -17.80
CA ASP A 139 -22.20 -19.47 -16.42
C ASP A 139 -22.16 -20.96 -16.01
N ASP A 140 -23.05 -21.80 -16.52
CA ASP A 140 -23.02 -23.26 -16.30
C ASP A 140 -21.78 -23.94 -16.89
N ILE A 141 -21.21 -23.33 -17.93
CA ILE A 141 -19.95 -23.77 -18.54
C ILE A 141 -18.76 -23.23 -17.74
N ASN A 142 -18.74 -21.93 -17.42
CA ASN A 142 -17.66 -21.33 -16.63
C ASN A 142 -17.55 -21.87 -15.21
N ASN A 143 -18.64 -22.36 -14.62
CA ASN A 143 -18.66 -22.95 -13.29
C ASN A 143 -18.26 -24.44 -13.26
N SER A 144 -17.99 -25.06 -14.42
CA SER A 144 -17.61 -26.48 -14.53
C SER A 144 -16.39 -26.64 -15.42
N GLU A 145 -15.25 -27.01 -14.83
CA GLU A 145 -14.01 -27.28 -15.59
C GLU A 145 -14.24 -28.34 -16.68
N GLU A 146 -15.03 -29.38 -16.40
CA GLU A 146 -15.36 -30.41 -17.38
C GLU A 146 -16.16 -29.84 -18.56
N HIS A 147 -17.21 -29.05 -18.29
CA HIS A 147 -18.04 -28.48 -19.34
C HIS A 147 -17.25 -27.47 -20.18
N PHE A 148 -16.44 -26.65 -19.52
CA PHE A 148 -15.57 -25.68 -20.15
C PHE A 148 -14.56 -26.33 -21.09
N ASP A 149 -13.82 -27.32 -20.60
CA ASP A 149 -12.83 -28.05 -21.41
C ASP A 149 -13.50 -28.74 -22.60
N LYS A 150 -14.67 -29.34 -22.38
CA LYS A 150 -15.45 -29.99 -23.44
C LYS A 150 -15.91 -29.00 -24.51
N LEU A 151 -16.38 -27.81 -24.13
CA LEU A 151 -16.78 -26.78 -25.09
C LEU A 151 -15.57 -26.28 -25.89
N ILE A 152 -14.45 -26.00 -25.24
CA ILE A 152 -13.21 -25.59 -25.92
C ILE A 152 -12.76 -26.65 -26.92
N GLU A 153 -12.82 -27.93 -26.53
CA GLU A 153 -12.49 -29.03 -27.43
C GLU A 153 -13.43 -29.06 -28.63
N TYR A 154 -14.73 -28.93 -28.42
CA TYR A 154 -15.69 -28.89 -29.52
C TYR A 154 -15.45 -27.74 -30.49
N LEU A 155 -15.12 -26.54 -29.98
CA LEU A 155 -14.74 -25.40 -30.83
C LEU A 155 -13.45 -25.67 -31.60
N ARG A 156 -12.41 -26.18 -30.91
CA ARG A 156 -11.10 -26.43 -31.51
C ARG A 156 -11.16 -27.47 -32.63
N PHE A 157 -12.06 -28.44 -32.51
CA PHE A 157 -12.24 -29.51 -33.49
C PHE A 157 -13.38 -29.22 -34.49
N GLY A 158 -14.00 -28.03 -34.47
CA GLY A 158 -15.08 -27.67 -35.39
C GLY A 158 -16.33 -28.55 -35.25
N MET A 159 -16.59 -29.04 -34.04
CA MET A 159 -17.70 -29.97 -33.76
C MET A 159 -19.02 -29.25 -33.48
N ILE A 160 -18.97 -27.95 -33.22
CA ILE A 160 -20.11 -27.07 -33.01
C ILE A 160 -19.88 -25.79 -33.81
N SER A 161 -20.95 -25.23 -34.35
CA SER A 161 -20.88 -23.98 -35.12
C SER A 161 -21.10 -22.71 -34.28
N ILE A 162 -21.47 -22.90 -33.02
CA ILE A 162 -21.69 -21.81 -32.07
C ILE A 162 -20.32 -21.18 -31.83
N TYR A 163 -20.14 -19.94 -32.30
CA TYR A 163 -18.88 -19.18 -32.34
C TYR A 163 -17.96 -19.44 -33.56
N ASP A 164 -18.43 -20.03 -34.65
CA ASP A 164 -17.61 -20.24 -35.87
C ASP A 164 -16.98 -18.94 -36.40
N ASP A 165 -17.75 -17.84 -36.42
CA ASP A 165 -17.29 -16.50 -36.83
C ASP A 165 -16.16 -15.95 -35.95
N MET A 166 -16.02 -16.50 -34.74
CA MET A 166 -14.99 -16.16 -33.76
C MET A 166 -13.98 -17.29 -33.58
N SER A 167 -14.13 -18.42 -34.29
CA SER A 167 -13.25 -19.58 -34.16
C SER A 167 -11.83 -19.20 -34.63
N GLY A 168 -10.82 -19.59 -33.84
CA GLY A 168 -9.44 -19.12 -34.01
C GLY A 168 -9.12 -17.77 -33.33
N ARG A 169 -10.13 -16.99 -32.94
CA ARG A 169 -9.98 -15.78 -32.09
C ARG A 169 -10.40 -16.01 -30.65
N VAL A 170 -10.87 -17.20 -30.27
CA VAL A 170 -11.18 -17.52 -28.86
C VAL A 170 -9.94 -18.10 -28.16
N THR A 171 -9.56 -17.55 -27.01
CA THR A 171 -8.47 -18.12 -26.18
C THR A 171 -9.01 -18.93 -25.02
N ASN A 172 -8.47 -20.14 -24.84
CA ASN A 172 -8.72 -20.93 -23.63
C ASN A 172 -7.87 -20.37 -22.47
N GLN A 173 -8.51 -19.55 -21.64
CA GLN A 173 -7.93 -18.97 -20.43
C GLN A 173 -8.36 -19.71 -19.15
N GLY A 174 -9.02 -20.86 -19.29
CA GLY A 174 -9.60 -21.64 -18.19
C GLY A 174 -11.00 -21.18 -17.78
N PRO A 175 -11.74 -22.04 -17.06
CA PRO A 175 -13.05 -21.69 -16.50
C PRO A 175 -12.88 -20.56 -15.48
N THR A 176 -13.79 -19.58 -15.48
CA THR A 176 -13.85 -18.55 -14.45
C THR A 176 -15.07 -18.78 -13.55
N PRO A 177 -15.01 -19.74 -12.62
CA PRO A 177 -16.14 -20.05 -11.77
C PRO A 177 -16.42 -18.90 -10.80
N ASP A 178 -17.66 -18.85 -10.33
CA ASP A 178 -18.08 -18.00 -9.24
C ASP A 178 -17.27 -18.33 -7.98
N LEU A 179 -16.60 -17.30 -7.44
CA LEU A 179 -15.79 -17.45 -6.24
C LEU A 179 -16.68 -17.66 -5.03
N GLN A 180 -16.67 -18.89 -4.51
CA GLN A 180 -17.40 -19.25 -3.29
C GLN A 180 -16.84 -18.48 -2.09
N LEU A 181 -17.71 -18.14 -1.13
CA LEU A 181 -17.32 -17.44 0.09
C LEU A 181 -16.18 -18.15 0.83
N SER A 182 -16.23 -19.49 0.88
CA SER A 182 -15.19 -20.32 1.50
C SER A 182 -13.84 -20.20 0.79
N TYR A 183 -13.84 -20.06 -0.54
CA TYR A 183 -12.62 -19.86 -1.33
C TYR A 183 -12.00 -18.49 -1.05
N VAL A 184 -12.82 -17.43 -1.05
CA VAL A 184 -12.35 -16.07 -0.71
C VAL A 184 -11.80 -16.04 0.73
N ALA A 185 -12.52 -16.62 1.68
CA ALA A 185 -12.09 -16.70 3.07
C ALA A 185 -10.80 -17.51 3.28
N HIS A 186 -10.55 -18.53 2.46
CA HIS A 186 -9.28 -19.27 2.48
C HIS A 186 -8.07 -18.39 2.13
N HIS A 187 -8.28 -17.38 1.29
CA HIS A 187 -7.27 -16.47 0.76
C HIS A 187 -7.18 -15.13 1.51
N TYR A 188 -7.65 -15.08 2.76
CA TYR A 188 -7.69 -13.84 3.53
C TYR A 188 -6.31 -13.18 3.75
N SER A 189 -5.20 -13.92 3.60
CA SER A 189 -3.85 -13.36 3.68
C SER A 189 -3.58 -12.28 2.63
N ALA A 190 -4.36 -12.23 1.54
CA ALA A 190 -4.36 -11.15 0.56
C ALA A 190 -4.52 -9.75 1.16
N VAL A 191 -5.22 -9.61 2.29
CA VAL A 191 -5.36 -8.31 2.95
C VAL A 191 -4.02 -7.74 3.44
N TYR A 192 -3.08 -8.61 3.81
CA TYR A 192 -1.74 -8.20 4.22
C TYR A 192 -0.84 -7.94 3.02
N TRP A 193 -1.04 -8.64 1.92
CA TRP A 193 -0.37 -8.31 0.66
C TRP A 193 -0.70 -6.88 0.21
N GLU A 194 -1.96 -6.44 0.34
CA GLU A 194 -2.31 -5.04 0.06
C GLU A 194 -1.62 -4.07 1.03
N ALA A 195 -1.38 -4.46 2.29
CA ALA A 195 -0.59 -3.64 3.22
C ALA A 195 0.87 -3.50 2.76
N PHE A 196 1.46 -4.57 2.22
CA PHE A 196 2.77 -4.54 1.58
C PHE A 196 2.77 -3.60 0.36
N LYS A 197 1.80 -3.71 -0.56
CA LYS A 197 1.69 -2.80 -1.72
C LYS A 197 1.47 -1.35 -1.32
N ALA A 198 0.66 -1.10 -0.28
CA ALA A 198 0.45 0.24 0.24
C ALA A 198 1.77 0.89 0.65
N SER A 199 2.69 0.16 1.29
CA SER A 199 3.97 0.69 1.79
C SER A 199 4.91 1.25 0.71
N TYR A 200 4.69 0.91 -0.57
CA TYR A 200 5.43 1.46 -1.72
C TYR A 200 4.74 2.67 -2.36
N GLY A 201 3.95 3.43 -1.61
CA GLY A 201 3.35 4.68 -2.06
C GLY A 201 2.00 4.55 -2.78
N ASN A 202 1.39 3.36 -2.80
CA ASN A 202 0.14 3.11 -3.51
C ASN A 202 -1.07 2.89 -2.57
N LEU A 203 -1.07 3.59 -1.42
CA LEU A 203 -2.10 3.45 -0.40
C LEU A 203 -3.54 3.60 -0.92
N PRO A 204 -3.89 4.60 -1.77
CA PRO A 204 -5.27 4.74 -2.23
C PRO A 204 -5.75 3.51 -3.01
N LYS A 205 -4.94 3.01 -3.96
CA LYS A 205 -5.29 1.81 -4.75
C LYS A 205 -5.35 0.56 -3.87
N ALA A 206 -4.39 0.40 -2.96
CA ALA A 206 -4.35 -0.73 -2.05
C ALA A 206 -5.59 -0.76 -1.14
N THR A 207 -6.05 0.41 -0.65
CA THR A 207 -7.29 0.53 0.11
C THR A 207 -8.50 0.11 -0.73
N LEU A 208 -8.61 0.54 -1.99
CA LEU A 208 -9.71 0.13 -2.88
C LEU A 208 -9.73 -1.39 -3.11
N ASN A 209 -8.56 -2.00 -3.32
CA ASN A 209 -8.43 -3.45 -3.46
C ASN A 209 -8.81 -4.21 -2.18
N LEU A 210 -8.38 -3.72 -1.01
CA LEU A 210 -8.72 -4.29 0.28
C LEU A 210 -10.23 -4.24 0.53
N LEU A 211 -10.87 -3.09 0.26
CA LEU A 211 -12.32 -2.95 0.37
C LEU A 211 -13.05 -3.88 -0.61
N ARG A 212 -12.51 -4.09 -1.82
CA ARG A 212 -13.07 -5.08 -2.76
C ARG A 212 -12.94 -6.51 -2.24
N PHE A 213 -11.81 -6.86 -1.62
CA PHE A 213 -11.67 -8.16 -0.96
C PHE A 213 -12.72 -8.36 0.14
N GLU A 214 -12.97 -7.34 0.97
CA GLU A 214 -14.06 -7.39 1.98
C GLU A 214 -15.43 -7.62 1.32
N ILE A 215 -15.74 -6.93 0.22
CA ILE A 215 -17.02 -7.08 -0.49
C ILE A 215 -17.21 -8.50 -1.04
N LEU A 216 -16.15 -9.16 -1.52
CA LEU A 216 -16.23 -10.56 -1.99
C LEU A 216 -16.67 -11.53 -0.88
N LEU A 217 -16.56 -11.13 0.40
CA LEU A 217 -17.08 -11.88 1.53
C LEU A 217 -18.56 -11.58 1.85
N GLU A 218 -19.23 -10.71 1.08
CA GLU A 218 -20.62 -10.31 1.31
C GLU A 218 -21.59 -11.01 0.34
N LYS A 219 -22.65 -11.61 0.89
CA LYS A 219 -23.62 -12.38 0.08
C LYS A 219 -24.35 -11.55 -0.97
N LYS A 220 -24.65 -10.28 -0.67
CA LYS A 220 -25.45 -9.40 -1.55
C LYS A 220 -24.63 -8.74 -2.66
N ALA A 221 -23.41 -8.32 -2.35
CA ALA A 221 -22.58 -7.49 -3.23
C ALA A 221 -21.28 -8.17 -3.68
N GLY A 222 -20.97 -9.37 -3.19
CA GLY A 222 -19.78 -10.17 -3.52
C GLY A 222 -19.82 -10.76 -4.92
N LYS A 223 -19.96 -9.90 -5.92
CA LYS A 223 -19.85 -10.22 -7.34
C LYS A 223 -18.44 -9.87 -7.84
N THR A 224 -17.84 -10.81 -8.55
CA THR A 224 -16.54 -10.61 -9.17
C THR A 224 -16.65 -9.63 -10.34
N ILE A 225 -15.55 -9.01 -10.72
CA ILE A 225 -15.53 -8.13 -11.89
C ILE A 225 -15.96 -8.84 -13.17
N ILE A 226 -15.60 -10.12 -13.36
CA ILE A 226 -16.03 -10.88 -14.54
C ILE A 226 -17.55 -11.02 -14.61
N GLN A 227 -18.22 -11.30 -13.48
CA GLN A 227 -19.68 -11.37 -13.43
C GLN A 227 -20.33 -10.03 -13.80
N LEU A 228 -19.70 -8.92 -13.39
CA LEU A 228 -20.19 -7.57 -13.68
C LEU A 228 -19.92 -7.15 -15.12
N ILE A 229 -18.81 -7.56 -15.73
CA ILE A 229 -18.58 -7.32 -17.17
C ILE A 229 -19.66 -8.02 -18.00
N LYS A 230 -20.03 -9.25 -17.63
CA LYS A 230 -21.11 -10.00 -18.29
C LYS A 230 -22.49 -9.38 -18.08
N ASN A 231 -22.73 -8.79 -16.90
CA ASN A 231 -23.99 -8.16 -16.56
C ASN A 231 -23.74 -6.89 -15.72
N PRO A 232 -23.48 -5.73 -16.37
CA PRO A 232 -23.13 -4.50 -15.66
C PRO A 232 -24.23 -4.02 -14.70
N GLY A 233 -25.50 -4.30 -15.02
CA GLY A 233 -26.66 -3.93 -14.22
C GLY A 233 -26.95 -4.84 -13.02
N LEU A 234 -26.13 -5.88 -12.77
CA LEU A 234 -26.40 -6.91 -11.77
C LEU A 234 -26.62 -6.35 -10.34
N LEU A 235 -25.97 -5.23 -10.02
CA LEU A 235 -26.06 -4.59 -8.69
C LEU A 235 -26.91 -3.31 -8.67
N ASP A 236 -27.47 -2.87 -9.79
CA ASP A 236 -28.17 -1.58 -9.89
C ASP A 236 -29.34 -1.48 -8.92
N LYS A 237 -30.08 -2.57 -8.72
CA LYS A 237 -31.21 -2.62 -7.78
C LYS A 237 -30.79 -2.28 -6.35
N LEU A 238 -29.57 -2.63 -5.94
CA LEU A 238 -29.05 -2.29 -4.61
C LEU A 238 -28.84 -0.79 -4.46
N ALA A 239 -28.43 -0.08 -5.52
CA ALA A 239 -28.22 1.37 -5.48
C ALA A 239 -29.50 2.16 -5.18
N TYR A 240 -30.67 1.59 -5.49
CA TYR A 240 -31.98 2.20 -5.26
C TYR A 240 -32.68 1.71 -3.98
N SER A 241 -32.02 0.85 -3.18
CA SER A 241 -32.67 0.19 -2.05
C SER A 241 -32.92 1.10 -0.82
N THR A 242 -32.41 2.33 -0.80
CA THR A 242 -32.51 3.25 0.33
C THR A 242 -33.02 4.64 -0.05
N LYS A 243 -34.35 4.81 -0.18
CA LYS A 243 -34.99 6.13 -0.38
C LYS A 243 -34.75 7.12 0.78
N ASN A 244 -34.56 6.63 2.01
CA ASN A 244 -34.43 7.48 3.21
C ASN A 244 -33.03 8.10 3.39
N MET A 245 -31.99 7.53 2.77
CA MET A 245 -30.61 8.04 2.87
C MET A 245 -30.26 9.10 1.83
N GLU A 246 -31.10 9.29 0.82
CA GLU A 246 -30.91 10.40 -0.14
C GLU A 246 -30.78 11.74 0.57
N LYS A 247 -31.46 11.93 1.71
CA LYS A 247 -31.38 13.18 2.47
C LYS A 247 -29.99 13.37 3.08
N GLU A 248 -29.37 12.34 3.63
CA GLU A 248 -28.02 12.42 4.22
C GLU A 248 -26.95 12.63 3.13
N PHE A 249 -27.01 11.87 2.03
CA PHE A 249 -26.10 12.07 0.89
C PHE A 249 -26.26 13.47 0.25
N LYS A 250 -27.49 13.98 0.13
CA LYS A 250 -27.76 15.34 -0.38
C LYS A 250 -27.28 16.43 0.58
N THR A 251 -27.49 16.24 1.89
CA THR A 251 -27.04 17.19 2.92
C THR A 251 -25.52 17.30 2.91
N GLU A 252 -24.83 16.16 2.80
CA GLU A 252 -23.36 16.07 2.76
C GLU A 252 -22.77 16.29 1.34
N LYS A 253 -23.61 16.54 0.33
CA LYS A 253 -23.22 16.69 -1.10
C LYS A 253 -22.29 15.56 -1.59
N ILE A 254 -22.61 14.32 -1.24
CA ILE A 254 -21.81 13.14 -1.58
C ILE A 254 -22.33 12.51 -2.87
N PHE A 255 -21.41 12.07 -3.73
CA PHE A 255 -21.73 11.27 -4.90
C PHE A 255 -22.37 9.93 -4.49
N SER A 256 -23.64 9.75 -4.82
CA SER A 256 -24.41 8.60 -4.33
C SER A 256 -24.27 7.37 -5.25
N PRO A 257 -24.62 6.16 -4.76
CA PRO A 257 -24.68 4.96 -5.62
C PRO A 257 -25.60 5.13 -6.83
N GLN A 258 -26.67 5.92 -6.69
CA GLN A 258 -27.60 6.18 -7.80
C GLN A 258 -26.96 7.05 -8.88
N ASP A 259 -26.10 7.99 -8.50
CA ASP A 259 -25.43 8.88 -9.45
C ASP A 259 -24.39 8.12 -10.28
N VAL A 260 -23.74 7.11 -9.70
CA VAL A 260 -22.92 6.15 -10.44
C VAL A 260 -23.73 5.45 -11.54
N VAL A 261 -24.92 4.92 -11.20
CA VAL A 261 -25.79 4.23 -12.17
C VAL A 261 -26.29 5.20 -13.24
N LYS A 262 -26.58 6.46 -12.89
CA LYS A 262 -26.94 7.49 -13.88
C LYS A 262 -25.79 7.80 -14.82
N LEU A 263 -24.57 7.92 -14.30
CA LEU A 263 -23.39 8.20 -15.13
C LEU A 263 -23.09 7.04 -16.08
N GLU A 264 -23.25 5.79 -15.64
CA GLU A 264 -23.14 4.62 -16.53
C GLU A 264 -24.22 4.60 -17.63
N LYS A 265 -25.44 5.08 -17.34
CA LYS A 265 -26.48 5.24 -18.37
C LYS A 265 -26.17 6.37 -19.35
N GLU A 266 -25.53 7.44 -18.88
CA GLU A 266 -25.07 8.56 -19.72
C GLU A 266 -23.89 8.13 -20.61
N PHE A 267 -23.02 7.24 -20.10
CA PHE A 267 -21.86 6.71 -20.80
C PHE A 267 -21.84 5.16 -20.75
N PRO A 268 -22.63 4.49 -21.62
CA PRO A 268 -22.83 3.03 -21.56
C PRO A 268 -21.54 2.20 -21.64
N ASP A 269 -20.51 2.68 -22.33
CA ASP A 269 -19.23 1.99 -22.46
C ASP A 269 -18.49 1.84 -21.12
N LEU A 270 -18.86 2.62 -20.09
CA LEU A 270 -18.39 2.41 -18.71
C LEU A 270 -18.79 1.06 -18.14
N GLY A 271 -19.89 0.46 -18.62
CA GLY A 271 -20.30 -0.90 -18.25
C GLY A 271 -19.29 -1.97 -18.67
N PHE A 272 -18.35 -1.65 -19.56
CA PHE A 272 -17.25 -2.54 -19.97
C PHE A 272 -15.89 -2.11 -19.41
N ASP A 273 -15.81 -0.93 -18.76
CA ASP A 273 -14.60 -0.48 -18.06
C ASP A 273 -14.55 -1.11 -16.67
N PRO A 274 -13.58 -1.96 -16.35
CA PRO A 274 -13.63 -2.67 -15.09
C PRO A 274 -13.03 -1.91 -13.92
N TRP A 275 -12.27 -0.83 -14.17
CA TRP A 275 -11.96 0.12 -13.10
C TRP A 275 -13.22 0.86 -12.69
N TRP A 276 -14.08 1.23 -13.65
CA TRP A 276 -15.40 1.77 -13.37
C TRP A 276 -16.30 0.76 -12.64
N LEU A 277 -16.39 -0.50 -13.10
CA LEU A 277 -17.17 -1.52 -12.40
C LEU A 277 -16.68 -1.78 -10.97
N ARG A 278 -15.36 -1.80 -10.72
CA ARG A 278 -14.81 -1.87 -9.36
C ARG A 278 -15.28 -0.70 -8.51
N TYR A 279 -15.17 0.52 -9.05
CA TYR A 279 -15.63 1.73 -8.38
C TYR A 279 -17.14 1.67 -8.08
N LYS A 280 -17.96 1.26 -9.05
CA LYS A 280 -19.41 1.09 -8.90
C LYS A 280 -19.75 0.16 -7.76
N VAL A 281 -19.11 -1.01 -7.66
CA VAL A 281 -19.43 -1.93 -6.57
C VAL A 281 -18.96 -1.41 -5.22
N LEU A 282 -17.79 -0.77 -5.15
CA LEU A 282 -17.34 -0.09 -3.93
C LEU A 282 -18.36 0.96 -3.47
N LYS A 283 -18.83 1.80 -4.40
CA LYS A 283 -19.82 2.83 -4.10
C LYS A 283 -21.16 2.26 -3.67
N ILE A 284 -21.65 1.20 -4.31
CA ILE A 284 -22.88 0.53 -3.88
C ILE A 284 -22.69 -0.09 -2.50
N ALA A 285 -21.62 -0.85 -2.27
CA ALA A 285 -21.43 -1.59 -1.03
C ALA A 285 -21.18 -0.69 0.19
N TYR A 286 -20.38 0.37 0.03
CA TYR A 286 -20.10 1.35 1.08
C TYR A 286 -20.95 2.62 0.96
N GLY A 287 -22.00 2.62 0.15
CA GLY A 287 -22.95 3.73 0.03
C GLY A 287 -24.39 3.36 0.35
N VAL A 288 -24.65 2.08 0.59
CA VAL A 288 -25.97 1.54 0.92
C VAL A 288 -25.88 0.84 2.28
N PRO A 289 -26.68 1.26 3.29
CA PRO A 289 -26.69 0.65 4.61
C PRO A 289 -26.88 -0.86 4.60
N HIS A 290 -26.24 -1.53 5.55
CA HIS A 290 -26.38 -2.96 5.81
C HIS A 290 -25.98 -3.89 4.64
N ILE A 291 -25.28 -3.37 3.61
CA ILE A 291 -24.63 -4.22 2.62
C ILE A 291 -23.35 -4.84 3.20
N ILE A 292 -22.52 -4.03 3.85
CA ILE A 292 -21.38 -4.53 4.63
C ILE A 292 -21.85 -4.87 6.04
N ALA A 293 -21.70 -6.12 6.45
CA ALA A 293 -22.12 -6.56 7.78
C ALA A 293 -21.23 -5.96 8.88
N GLY A 294 -21.86 -5.33 9.88
CA GLY A 294 -21.19 -4.75 11.04
C GLY A 294 -20.49 -3.40 10.79
N LEU A 295 -20.94 -2.66 9.77
CA LEU A 295 -20.49 -1.30 9.48
C LEU A 295 -21.53 -0.27 9.92
N GLU A 296 -21.13 0.69 10.74
CA GLU A 296 -21.98 1.80 11.17
C GLU A 296 -22.22 2.80 10.03
N VAL A 297 -23.34 3.53 10.08
CA VAL A 297 -23.72 4.48 9.00
C VAL A 297 -22.72 5.62 8.86
N SER A 298 -22.20 6.16 9.98
CA SER A 298 -21.19 7.21 9.95
C SER A 298 -19.91 6.76 9.25
N ASP A 299 -19.45 5.54 9.56
CA ASP A 299 -18.25 4.95 9.00
C ASP A 299 -18.44 4.66 7.50
N MET A 300 -19.63 4.16 7.14
CA MET A 300 -20.02 3.94 5.75
C MET A 300 -19.92 5.24 4.94
N ILE A 301 -20.48 6.34 5.44
CA ILE A 301 -20.42 7.65 4.78
C ILE A 301 -18.96 8.09 4.59
N GLN A 302 -18.14 7.98 5.63
CA GLN A 302 -16.73 8.37 5.57
C GLN A 302 -15.94 7.52 4.56
N ILE A 303 -16.16 6.21 4.53
CA ILE A 303 -15.54 5.30 3.56
C ILE A 303 -15.99 5.66 2.14
N SER A 304 -17.29 5.90 1.92
CA SER A 304 -17.84 6.27 0.62
C SER A 304 -17.20 7.54 0.04
N LYS A 305 -16.98 8.56 0.90
CA LYS A 305 -16.29 9.81 0.51
C LYS A 305 -14.84 9.52 0.10
N ASN A 306 -14.12 8.73 0.90
CA ASN A 306 -12.72 8.40 0.63
C ASN A 306 -12.54 7.51 -0.61
N ILE A 307 -13.51 6.66 -0.94
CA ILE A 307 -13.53 5.88 -2.19
C ILE A 307 -13.52 6.83 -3.42
N ASP A 308 -14.30 7.93 -3.39
CA ASP A 308 -14.32 8.90 -4.48
C ASP A 308 -12.96 9.54 -4.70
N THR A 309 -12.32 9.99 -3.61
CA THR A 309 -10.99 10.61 -3.64
C THR A 309 -9.92 9.63 -4.12
N ALA A 310 -9.92 8.41 -3.60
CA ALA A 310 -8.96 7.37 -4.00
C ALA A 310 -9.14 6.97 -5.47
N PHE A 311 -10.38 6.85 -5.95
CA PHE A 311 -10.66 6.56 -7.35
C PHE A 311 -10.26 7.72 -8.27
N ALA A 312 -10.55 8.97 -7.87
CA ALA A 312 -10.14 10.17 -8.60
C ALA A 312 -8.61 10.23 -8.80
N LEU A 313 -7.83 9.94 -7.76
CA LEU A 313 -6.36 9.83 -7.85
C LEU A 313 -5.95 8.72 -8.82
N HIS A 314 -6.60 7.55 -8.74
CA HIS A 314 -6.29 6.40 -9.59
C HIS A 314 -6.52 6.69 -11.09
N VAL A 315 -7.65 7.30 -11.45
CA VAL A 315 -7.97 7.63 -12.85
C VAL A 315 -7.32 8.92 -13.35
N ARG A 316 -6.50 9.56 -12.50
CA ARG A 316 -5.83 10.85 -12.76
C ARG A 316 -6.83 11.95 -13.13
N LEU A 317 -7.83 12.14 -12.28
CA LEU A 317 -8.88 13.13 -12.48
C LEU A 317 -8.33 14.56 -12.70
N SER A 318 -7.12 14.86 -12.20
CA SER A 318 -6.40 16.11 -12.47
C SER A 318 -6.17 16.43 -13.94
N ASP A 319 -6.22 15.43 -14.84
CA ASP A 319 -6.00 15.65 -16.27
C ASP A 319 -7.11 16.51 -16.91
N VAL A 320 -8.31 16.55 -16.32
CA VAL A 320 -9.45 17.36 -16.78
C VAL A 320 -9.70 18.62 -15.94
N PHE A 321 -8.78 18.97 -15.04
CA PHE A 321 -8.89 20.24 -14.30
C PHE A 321 -8.74 21.42 -15.26
N LYS A 322 -9.60 22.42 -15.10
CA LYS A 322 -9.60 23.62 -15.95
C LYS A 322 -8.32 24.42 -15.68
N LYS A 323 -7.57 24.75 -16.74
CA LYS A 323 -6.53 25.78 -16.66
C LYS A 323 -7.19 27.16 -16.79
N PRO A 324 -6.67 28.20 -16.11
CA PRO A 324 -7.16 29.57 -16.28
C PRO A 324 -7.25 29.97 -17.75
N GLY A 325 -8.44 30.37 -18.20
CA GLY A 325 -8.69 30.88 -19.56
C GLY A 325 -8.77 29.82 -20.67
N GLN A 326 -8.67 28.52 -20.38
CA GLN A 326 -8.73 27.46 -21.40
C GLN A 326 -10.09 26.76 -21.40
N LYS A 327 -10.77 26.70 -22.57
CA LYS A 327 -11.94 25.82 -22.72
C LYS A 327 -11.48 24.35 -22.67
N PRO A 328 -12.20 23.46 -21.96
CA PRO A 328 -11.86 22.05 -21.91
C PRO A 328 -11.90 21.46 -23.32
N LEU A 329 -10.80 20.82 -23.73
CA LEU A 329 -10.74 20.01 -24.93
C LEU A 329 -11.37 18.65 -24.60
N LEU A 330 -12.68 18.53 -24.78
CA LEU A 330 -13.45 17.28 -24.59
C LEU A 330 -13.25 16.32 -25.78
N ASN A 331 -11.98 16.05 -26.11
CA ASN A 331 -11.61 15.41 -27.37
C ASN A 331 -11.82 13.89 -27.34
N SER A 332 -11.82 13.27 -26.15
CA SER A 332 -11.98 11.82 -26.00
C SER A 332 -13.16 11.44 -25.10
N PHE A 333 -13.65 10.20 -25.27
CA PHE A 333 -14.64 9.60 -24.37
C PHE A 333 -14.22 9.69 -22.89
N ARG A 334 -12.93 9.41 -22.61
CA ARG A 334 -12.38 9.51 -21.26
C ARG A 334 -12.49 10.93 -20.70
N ASP A 335 -12.16 11.95 -21.49
CA ASP A 335 -12.23 13.35 -21.03
C ASP A 335 -13.68 13.73 -20.68
N GLN A 336 -14.64 13.34 -21.52
CA GLN A 336 -16.06 13.59 -21.28
C GLN A 336 -16.56 12.94 -19.99
N VAL A 337 -16.24 11.65 -19.79
CA VAL A 337 -16.57 10.92 -18.56
C VAL A 337 -15.93 11.59 -17.35
N LEU A 338 -14.63 11.86 -17.40
CA LEU A 338 -13.89 12.41 -16.27
C LEU A 338 -14.38 13.82 -15.91
N THR A 339 -14.67 14.68 -16.90
CA THR A 339 -15.29 15.99 -16.64
C THR A 339 -16.66 15.83 -15.99
N ARG A 340 -17.50 14.92 -16.48
CA ARG A 340 -18.82 14.70 -15.89
C ARG A 340 -18.73 14.15 -14.47
N PHE A 341 -17.83 13.20 -14.22
CA PHE A 341 -17.56 12.67 -12.89
C PHE A 341 -17.03 13.76 -11.96
N LEU A 342 -16.11 14.60 -12.44
CA LEU A 342 -15.54 15.73 -11.72
C LEU A 342 -16.62 16.71 -11.24
N ASP A 343 -17.59 17.03 -12.10
CA ASP A 343 -18.68 17.97 -11.80
C ASP A 343 -19.71 17.39 -10.84
N GLN A 344 -20.03 16.10 -10.96
CA GLN A 344 -21.02 15.46 -10.08
C GLN A 344 -20.45 15.06 -8.71
N ALA A 345 -19.27 14.44 -8.68
CA ALA A 345 -18.71 13.90 -7.43
C ALA A 345 -17.96 14.93 -6.59
N PHE A 346 -17.55 16.04 -7.21
CA PHE A 346 -16.81 17.12 -6.58
C PHE A 346 -17.32 18.47 -7.11
N PRO A 347 -18.55 18.92 -6.86
CA PRO A 347 -19.11 20.11 -7.53
C PRO A 347 -18.24 21.36 -7.39
N GLU A 348 -18.24 22.24 -8.40
CA GLU A 348 -17.52 23.53 -8.32
C GLU A 348 -17.95 24.34 -7.09
N ASN A 349 -17.00 25.06 -6.50
CA ASN A 349 -17.21 25.85 -5.27
C ASN A 349 -17.70 25.03 -4.06
N SER A 350 -17.33 23.76 -3.98
CA SER A 350 -17.58 22.91 -2.81
C SER A 350 -16.30 22.55 -2.07
N ASP A 351 -16.41 22.27 -0.77
CA ASP A 351 -15.29 21.77 0.03
C ASP A 351 -14.69 20.50 -0.57
N ARG A 352 -15.52 19.63 -1.18
CA ARG A 352 -15.05 18.44 -1.89
C ARG A 352 -14.16 18.78 -3.08
N ARG A 353 -14.53 19.79 -3.90
CA ARG A 353 -13.69 20.28 -5.01
C ARG A 353 -12.37 20.85 -4.47
N ASN A 354 -12.42 21.65 -3.41
CA ASN A 354 -11.22 22.22 -2.80
C ASN A 354 -10.29 21.12 -2.28
N ASN A 355 -10.83 20.14 -1.53
CA ASN A 355 -10.08 19.04 -0.96
C ASN A 355 -9.44 18.14 -2.03
N ILE A 356 -10.16 17.78 -3.10
CA ILE A 356 -9.56 16.94 -4.16
C ILE A 356 -8.46 17.70 -4.89
N VAL A 357 -8.64 18.99 -5.17
CA VAL A 357 -7.57 19.79 -5.80
C VAL A 357 -6.37 19.91 -4.87
N ALA A 358 -6.60 20.26 -3.59
CA ALA A 358 -5.58 20.32 -2.54
C ALA A 358 -4.79 18.99 -2.44
N THR A 359 -5.50 17.85 -2.51
CA THR A 359 -4.87 16.53 -2.54
C THR A 359 -3.95 16.34 -3.76
N PHE A 360 -4.38 16.75 -4.96
CA PHE A 360 -3.58 16.63 -6.19
C PHE A 360 -2.36 17.56 -6.24
N ILE A 361 -2.44 18.74 -5.62
CA ILE A 361 -1.29 19.66 -5.52
C ILE A 361 -0.35 19.30 -4.36
N GLY A 362 -0.70 18.29 -3.55
CA GLY A 362 0.13 17.84 -2.43
C GLY A 362 0.02 18.75 -1.21
N ASP A 363 -1.11 19.40 -0.98
CA ASP A 363 -1.36 20.16 0.24
C ASP A 363 -1.20 19.25 1.46
N VAL A 364 -0.35 19.66 2.40
CA VAL A 364 0.13 18.75 3.43
C VAL A 364 -0.94 18.41 4.45
N GLU A 365 -1.81 19.36 4.81
CA GLU A 365 -2.88 19.12 5.79
C GLU A 365 -3.89 18.14 5.20
N THR A 366 -4.39 18.47 4.00
CA THR A 366 -5.37 17.66 3.29
C THR A 366 -4.84 16.25 3.03
N VAL A 367 -3.61 16.11 2.55
CA VAL A 367 -3.01 14.81 2.24
C VAL A 367 -2.71 14.01 3.52
N SER A 368 -2.34 14.67 4.62
CA SER A 368 -2.12 14.00 5.91
C SER A 368 -3.43 13.49 6.52
N GLU A 369 -4.51 14.27 6.44
CA GLU A 369 -5.85 13.84 6.86
C GLU A 369 -6.35 12.68 6.01
N PHE A 370 -6.18 12.77 4.68
CA PHE A 370 -6.53 11.69 3.78
C PHE A 370 -5.74 10.41 4.07
N GLU A 371 -4.43 10.50 4.31
CA GLU A 371 -3.62 9.33 4.69
C GLU A 371 -4.11 8.70 6.01
N LYS A 372 -4.42 9.54 7.01
CA LYS A 372 -4.95 9.08 8.30
C LYS A 372 -6.26 8.34 8.14
N ASP A 373 -7.18 8.87 7.33
CA ASP A 373 -8.44 8.23 7.00
C ASP A 373 -8.21 6.88 6.30
N LEU A 374 -7.37 6.85 5.26
CA LEU A 374 -7.07 5.61 4.56
C LEU A 374 -6.45 4.55 5.48
N ARG A 375 -5.56 4.92 6.41
CA ARG A 375 -5.00 4.00 7.41
C ARG A 375 -6.07 3.44 8.34
N TRP A 376 -6.99 4.28 8.81
CA TRP A 376 -8.12 3.84 9.63
C TRP A 376 -9.05 2.89 8.86
N ILE A 377 -9.39 3.22 7.61
CA ILE A 377 -10.17 2.35 6.72
C ILE A 377 -9.47 1.00 6.55
N PHE A 378 -8.16 1.01 6.32
CA PHE A 378 -7.35 -0.20 6.14
C PHE A 378 -7.41 -1.13 7.35
N GLN A 379 -7.17 -0.57 8.55
CA GLN A 379 -7.19 -1.34 9.80
C GLN A 379 -8.58 -1.91 10.09
N THR A 380 -9.61 -1.08 10.03
CA THR A 380 -10.98 -1.50 10.35
C THR A 380 -11.52 -2.50 9.33
N CYS A 381 -11.15 -2.38 8.06
CA CYS A 381 -11.47 -3.36 7.03
C CYS A 381 -10.83 -4.72 7.31
N ILE A 382 -9.54 -4.75 7.66
CA ILE A 382 -8.87 -6.00 8.05
C ILE A 382 -9.57 -6.63 9.26
N ASP A 383 -9.90 -5.85 10.29
CA ASP A 383 -10.59 -6.36 11.48
C ASP A 383 -11.99 -6.92 11.14
N ARG A 384 -12.73 -6.30 10.20
CA ARG A 384 -14.01 -6.84 9.71
C ARG A 384 -13.83 -8.10 8.88
N VAL A 385 -12.81 -8.18 8.02
CA VAL A 385 -12.47 -9.38 7.25
C VAL A 385 -12.16 -10.54 8.20
N HIS A 386 -11.36 -10.33 9.25
CA HIS A 386 -11.10 -11.37 10.27
C HIS A 386 -12.39 -11.92 10.86
N LYS A 387 -13.30 -11.05 11.33
CA LYS A 387 -14.60 -11.46 11.89
C LYS A 387 -15.45 -12.26 10.88
N LYS A 388 -15.39 -11.91 9.59
CA LYS A 388 -16.12 -12.62 8.52
C LYS A 388 -15.51 -14.00 8.26
N VAL A 389 -14.19 -14.10 8.21
CA VAL A 389 -13.46 -15.36 8.00
C VAL A 389 -13.67 -16.32 9.18
N GLU A 390 -13.63 -15.82 10.42
CA GLU A 390 -13.93 -16.60 11.62
C GLU A 390 -15.35 -17.19 11.58
N LYS A 391 -16.35 -16.40 11.18
CA LYS A 391 -17.74 -16.86 11.01
C LYS A 391 -17.88 -17.91 9.91
N ALA A 392 -17.07 -17.86 8.86
CA ALA A 392 -17.11 -18.82 7.76
C ALA A 392 -16.58 -20.21 8.15
N GLN A 393 -16.01 -20.38 9.35
CA GLN A 393 -15.47 -21.64 9.89
C GLN A 393 -14.47 -22.35 8.95
N VAL A 394 -13.85 -21.60 8.04
CA VAL A 394 -12.84 -22.15 7.14
C VAL A 394 -11.59 -22.40 7.96
N LYS A 395 -11.04 -23.62 7.88
CA LYS A 395 -9.67 -23.88 8.35
C LYS A 395 -8.74 -23.02 7.50
N THR A 396 -8.46 -21.83 8.00
CA THR A 396 -7.42 -20.99 7.44
C THR A 396 -6.12 -21.72 7.72
N ASN A 397 -5.46 -22.12 6.64
CA ASN A 397 -4.05 -22.40 6.74
C ASN A 397 -3.41 -21.06 7.10
N LYS A 398 -3.28 -20.75 8.40
CA LYS A 398 -2.28 -19.82 8.92
C LYS A 398 -0.92 -20.43 8.59
N LYS A 399 -0.63 -20.61 7.30
CA LYS A 399 0.67 -21.00 6.82
C LYS A 399 1.54 -19.82 7.21
N THR A 400 2.39 -20.07 8.19
CA THR A 400 3.65 -19.38 8.43
C THR A 400 4.53 -19.53 7.19
N SER A 401 4.04 -19.09 6.03
CA SER A 401 4.85 -18.95 4.84
C SER A 401 5.69 -17.70 5.00
N ASP A 402 6.89 -17.75 4.43
CA ASP A 402 7.78 -16.61 4.34
C ASP A 402 7.09 -15.40 3.73
N GLU A 403 6.22 -15.62 2.74
CA GLU A 403 5.37 -14.58 2.15
C GLU A 403 4.45 -13.90 3.17
N TYR A 404 3.72 -14.68 3.97
CA TYR A 404 2.86 -14.12 5.01
C TYR A 404 3.66 -13.30 6.01
N ASN A 405 4.83 -13.79 6.44
CA ASN A 405 5.69 -13.10 7.39
C ASN A 405 6.16 -11.74 6.84
N ILE A 406 6.53 -11.68 5.55
CA ILE A 406 6.85 -10.42 4.86
C ILE A 406 5.64 -9.48 4.90
N TRP A 407 4.49 -9.91 4.39
CA TRP A 407 3.33 -9.03 4.26
C TRP A 407 2.82 -8.52 5.62
N TYR A 408 2.79 -9.40 6.61
CA TYR A 408 2.35 -9.07 7.95
C TYR A 408 3.33 -8.12 8.66
N HIS A 409 4.64 -8.24 8.40
CA HIS A 409 5.63 -7.27 8.91
C HIS A 409 5.29 -5.85 8.45
N PHE A 410 5.05 -5.64 7.15
CA PHE A 410 4.73 -4.32 6.60
C PHE A 410 3.38 -3.80 7.11
N TYR A 411 2.41 -4.68 7.34
CA TYR A 411 1.17 -4.33 8.04
C TYR A 411 1.43 -3.81 9.46
N GLN A 412 2.24 -4.51 10.26
CA GLN A 412 2.58 -4.09 11.62
C GLN A 412 3.36 -2.77 11.63
N GLN A 413 4.34 -2.63 10.74
CA GLN A 413 5.18 -1.44 10.67
C GLN A 413 4.38 -0.18 10.29
N ASN A 414 3.52 -0.29 9.29
CA ASN A 414 2.86 0.87 8.71
C ASN A 414 1.48 1.12 9.34
N PHE A 415 0.69 0.07 9.57
CA PHE A 415 -0.70 0.21 10.00
C PHE A 415 -0.90 -0.09 11.48
N LYS A 416 0.01 -0.79 12.18
CA LYS A 416 -0.07 -0.96 13.64
C LYS A 416 1.25 -0.59 14.33
N PRO A 417 1.80 0.62 14.07
CA PRO A 417 3.08 1.01 14.67
C PRO A 417 2.96 1.08 16.19
N LYS A 418 4.04 0.70 16.88
CA LYS A 418 4.13 0.90 18.33
C LYS A 418 4.18 2.40 18.65
N ASN A 419 3.74 2.79 19.84
CA ASN A 419 3.68 4.21 20.26
C ASN A 419 5.03 4.94 20.20
N ASN A 420 6.14 4.21 20.31
CA ASN A 420 7.48 4.75 20.26
C ASN A 420 8.10 4.73 18.85
N VAL A 421 7.41 4.23 17.83
CA VAL A 421 7.88 4.25 16.43
C VAL A 421 7.59 5.62 15.80
N ILE A 422 8.55 6.15 15.05
CA ILE A 422 8.32 7.29 14.17
C ILE A 422 7.64 6.78 12.90
N GLN A 423 6.33 6.99 12.83
CA GLN A 423 5.54 6.57 11.68
C GLN A 423 5.94 7.38 10.44
N ARG A 424 6.35 6.67 9.39
CA ARG A 424 6.57 7.25 8.07
C ARG A 424 5.24 7.44 7.38
N SER A 425 5.09 8.56 6.69
CA SER A 425 4.03 8.78 5.71
C SER A 425 4.20 7.78 4.58
N ILE A 426 3.08 7.21 4.14
CA ILE A 426 3.06 6.32 2.99
C ILE A 426 2.96 7.12 1.68
N LEU A 427 2.25 8.25 1.68
CA LEU A 427 2.04 9.01 0.46
C LEU A 427 3.30 9.82 0.11
N ASN A 428 3.90 9.51 -1.03
CA ASN A 428 5.14 10.16 -1.49
C ASN A 428 5.02 11.70 -1.59
N HIS A 429 3.83 12.24 -1.83
CA HIS A 429 3.57 13.69 -1.85
C HIS A 429 3.89 14.38 -0.52
N LEU A 430 3.86 13.65 0.59
CA LEU A 430 4.23 14.15 1.91
C LEU A 430 5.73 14.05 2.19
N GLN A 431 6.49 13.30 1.39
CA GLN A 431 7.92 13.06 1.63
C GLN A 431 8.83 14.09 0.93
N VAL A 432 8.52 15.39 1.08
CA VAL A 432 9.27 16.46 0.40
C VAL A 432 9.74 17.57 1.36
N PRO A 433 10.94 18.14 1.14
CA PRO A 433 11.47 19.24 1.94
C PRO A 433 10.56 20.47 1.91
N ARG A 434 10.46 21.15 3.04
CA ARG A 434 9.71 22.41 3.19
C ARG A 434 10.66 23.59 3.12
N GLY A 435 10.18 24.75 2.65
CA GLY A 435 10.98 25.97 2.66
C GLY A 435 11.25 26.45 4.09
N ARG A 436 10.21 26.46 4.93
CA ARG A 436 10.27 26.89 6.33
C ARG A 436 9.49 25.97 7.26
N LEU A 437 10.11 25.60 8.37
CA LEU A 437 9.54 24.76 9.42
C LEU A 437 9.45 25.58 10.72
N GLN A 438 8.23 25.85 11.17
CA GLN A 438 7.96 26.46 12.46
C GLN A 438 7.80 25.38 13.54
N ILE A 439 8.47 25.57 14.66
CA ILE A 439 8.42 24.69 15.84
C ILE A 439 8.00 25.52 17.04
N GLY A 440 6.98 25.05 17.76
CA GLY A 440 6.49 25.71 18.96
C GLY A 440 5.79 24.77 19.93
N TYR A 441 5.41 25.31 21.08
CA TYR A 441 4.79 24.55 22.17
C TYR A 441 3.52 25.25 22.65
N GLU A 442 2.38 24.57 22.60
CA GLU A 442 1.14 25.10 23.18
C GLU A 442 0.91 24.46 24.56
N PRO A 443 0.77 25.24 25.66
CA PRO A 443 0.46 24.71 26.98
C PRO A 443 -0.75 23.77 26.93
N GLN A 444 -0.67 22.63 27.63
CA GLN A 444 -1.68 21.54 27.64
C GLN A 444 -1.89 20.80 26.31
N LYS A 445 -1.52 21.39 25.17
CA LYS A 445 -1.64 20.78 23.83
C LYS A 445 -0.33 20.18 23.32
N GLY A 446 0.82 20.49 23.93
CA GLY A 446 2.11 19.91 23.60
C GLY A 446 2.82 20.59 22.42
N TRP A 447 3.86 19.93 21.89
CA TRP A 447 4.63 20.45 20.76
C TRP A 447 3.86 20.38 19.45
N PHE A 448 4.04 21.39 18.61
CA PHE A 448 3.56 21.45 17.24
C PHE A 448 4.70 21.74 16.27
N PHE A 449 4.51 21.26 15.04
CA PHE A 449 5.42 21.42 13.92
C PHE A 449 4.58 21.86 12.72
N ARG A 450 4.90 23.02 12.15
CA ARG A 450 4.16 23.62 11.04
C ARG A 450 5.08 23.92 9.87
N SER A 451 4.61 23.70 8.65
CA SER A 451 5.25 24.24 7.45
C SER A 451 4.68 25.63 7.19
N LEU A 452 5.53 26.65 7.07
CA LEU A 452 5.09 27.99 6.66
C LEU A 452 5.11 28.06 5.13
N GLN A 453 3.92 28.25 4.56
CA GLN A 453 3.72 28.40 3.14
C GLN A 453 3.66 29.90 2.81
N LYS A 454 4.82 30.49 2.50
CA LYS A 454 4.85 31.79 1.82
C LYS A 454 5.93 31.75 0.75
N GLU A 455 5.42 31.76 -0.49
CA GLU A 455 6.08 31.88 -1.80
C GLU A 455 6.73 30.60 -2.39
N ALA A 456 6.27 30.29 -3.60
CA ALA A 456 6.79 29.33 -4.59
C ALA A 456 6.39 27.84 -4.50
N MET A 457 5.17 27.52 -4.97
CA MET A 457 4.95 26.37 -5.85
C MET A 457 4.06 26.75 -7.04
N VAL A 458 4.70 27.20 -8.13
CA VAL A 458 4.05 27.50 -9.41
C VAL A 458 3.93 26.19 -10.20
N GLY A 459 2.80 25.50 -10.05
CA GLY A 459 2.37 24.48 -11.01
C GLY A 459 1.41 25.10 -12.03
N LYS A 460 1.82 25.20 -13.30
CA LYS A 460 1.03 25.81 -14.41
C LYS A 460 -0.30 25.09 -14.77
N ARG A 461 -0.80 24.18 -13.93
CA ARG A 461 -2.00 23.36 -14.16
C ARG A 461 -3.23 23.76 -13.33
N PHE A 462 -3.04 24.44 -12.19
CA PHE A 462 -4.13 24.76 -11.25
C PHE A 462 -4.41 26.27 -11.25
N GLU A 463 -5.64 26.68 -10.98
CA GLU A 463 -5.99 28.10 -10.93
C GLU A 463 -5.20 28.84 -9.83
N SER A 464 -4.71 30.04 -10.14
CA SER A 464 -4.02 30.91 -9.17
C SER A 464 -4.91 31.35 -8.00
N SER A 465 -6.24 31.26 -8.15
CA SER A 465 -7.23 31.48 -7.10
C SER A 465 -7.14 30.42 -5.98
N ILE A 466 -6.76 29.19 -6.30
CA ILE A 466 -6.66 28.08 -5.33
C ILE A 466 -5.39 28.20 -4.47
N LEU A 467 -4.31 28.76 -5.03
CA LEU A 467 -3.13 29.10 -4.25
C LEU A 467 -3.42 30.16 -3.17
N ASN A 468 -4.44 30.99 -3.36
CA ASN A 468 -4.91 31.95 -2.35
C ASN A 468 -5.78 31.30 -1.26
N ILE A 469 -6.23 30.04 -1.46
CA ILE A 469 -7.02 29.27 -0.50
C ILE A 469 -6.11 28.36 0.35
N LEU A 470 -4.89 28.08 -0.11
CA LEU A 470 -3.91 27.34 0.68
C LEU A 470 -3.57 28.12 1.95
N PRO A 471 -3.56 27.45 3.11
CA PRO A 471 -3.29 28.13 4.36
C PRO A 471 -1.83 28.58 4.40
N GLU A 472 -1.57 29.80 4.91
CA GLU A 472 -0.21 30.33 5.08
C GLU A 472 0.67 29.45 5.98
N GLN A 473 0.05 28.59 6.79
CA GLN A 473 0.72 27.63 7.65
C GLN A 473 -0.02 26.29 7.61
N VAL A 474 0.73 25.18 7.54
CA VAL A 474 0.18 23.83 7.59
C VAL A 474 0.73 23.07 8.78
N THR A 475 -0.14 22.50 9.60
CA THR A 475 0.27 21.65 10.72
C THR A 475 0.73 20.29 10.22
N LEU A 476 2.01 19.98 10.40
CA LEU A 476 2.62 18.69 10.07
C LEU A 476 2.40 17.66 11.18
N LEU A 477 2.54 18.12 12.43
CA LEU A 477 2.41 17.28 13.61
C LEU A 477 1.99 18.14 14.81
N LYS A 478 1.09 17.62 15.65
CA LYS A 478 0.64 18.26 16.90
C LYS A 478 0.57 17.24 18.02
N LYS A 479 0.64 17.71 19.27
CA LYS A 479 0.60 16.86 20.48
C LYS A 479 1.74 15.83 20.54
N ALA A 480 2.87 16.13 19.91
CA ALA A 480 4.04 15.24 19.92
C ALA A 480 4.97 15.55 21.08
N LYS A 481 5.84 14.58 21.42
CA LYS A 481 7.07 14.87 22.16
C LYS A 481 8.04 15.60 21.23
N PHE A 482 8.88 16.48 21.76
CA PHE A 482 9.78 17.29 20.95
C PHE A 482 10.73 16.48 20.06
N LEU A 483 11.50 15.56 20.64
CA LEU A 483 12.42 14.73 19.85
C LEU A 483 11.68 13.87 18.82
N GLN A 484 10.50 13.37 19.20
CA GLN A 484 9.65 12.61 18.29
C GLN A 484 9.23 13.46 17.08
N GLY A 485 8.87 14.72 17.30
CA GLY A 485 8.49 15.63 16.22
C GLY A 485 9.66 16.10 15.36
N LEU A 486 10.83 16.37 15.95
CA LEU A 486 12.06 16.63 15.18
C LEU A 486 12.42 15.44 14.29
N ALA A 487 12.43 14.24 14.86
CA ALA A 487 12.70 13.02 14.12
C ALA A 487 11.64 12.78 13.04
N TYR A 488 10.36 13.01 13.33
CA TYR A 488 9.27 12.91 12.36
C TYR A 488 9.49 13.86 11.17
N CYS A 489 9.89 15.11 11.42
CA CYS A 489 10.15 16.08 10.35
C CYS A 489 11.35 15.69 9.48
N VAL A 490 12.41 15.15 10.08
CA VAL A 490 13.58 14.67 9.34
C VAL A 490 13.26 13.41 8.53
N ILE A 491 12.67 12.39 9.17
CA ILE A 491 12.47 11.06 8.57
C ILE A 491 11.40 11.09 7.46
N ASN A 492 10.40 11.97 7.57
CA ASN A 492 9.42 12.20 6.51
C ASN A 492 9.89 13.24 5.48
N GLY A 493 11.16 13.64 5.50
CA GLY A 493 11.74 14.50 4.48
C GLY A 493 11.28 15.96 4.52
N TYR A 494 10.51 16.40 5.53
CA TYR A 494 10.08 17.80 5.66
C TYR A 494 11.25 18.77 5.92
N TYR A 495 12.34 18.28 6.52
CA TYR A 495 13.58 19.02 6.70
C TYR A 495 14.67 18.44 5.80
N GLY A 496 15.21 19.24 4.88
CA GLY A 496 16.21 18.79 3.92
C GLY A 496 16.56 19.86 2.88
N VAL A 497 17.18 19.44 1.78
CA VAL A 497 17.54 20.33 0.66
C VAL A 497 16.36 20.43 -0.31
N PHE A 498 15.77 21.62 -0.37
CA PHE A 498 14.76 22.00 -1.35
C PHE A 498 15.41 22.22 -2.73
N LEU A 499 14.69 21.89 -3.81
CA LEU A 499 15.16 22.01 -5.20
C LEU A 499 16.52 21.33 -5.48
N SER A 500 16.77 20.20 -4.82
CA SER A 500 17.95 19.34 -5.05
C SER A 500 18.14 19.02 -6.54
N GLY A 501 19.36 19.16 -7.04
CA GLY A 501 19.75 19.02 -8.45
C GLY A 501 19.55 20.28 -9.29
N THR A 502 19.25 21.44 -8.68
CA THR A 502 19.05 22.71 -9.39
C THR A 502 20.02 23.80 -8.92
N LEU A 503 20.18 24.88 -9.69
CA LEU A 503 20.98 26.05 -9.29
C LEU A 503 20.39 26.85 -8.11
N LYS A 504 19.22 26.46 -7.59
CA LYS A 504 18.49 27.17 -6.52
C LYS A 504 18.29 26.31 -5.28
N GLU A 505 19.20 25.37 -5.03
CA GLU A 505 19.18 24.56 -3.83
C GLU A 505 19.19 25.43 -2.57
N THR A 506 18.21 25.20 -1.69
CA THR A 506 18.12 25.86 -0.39
C THR A 506 17.81 24.83 0.69
N MET A 507 18.41 24.99 1.87
CA MET A 507 18.07 24.16 3.02
C MET A 507 16.76 24.67 3.63
N THR A 508 15.93 23.76 4.16
CA THR A 508 14.79 24.14 5.01
C THR A 508 15.24 25.04 6.16
N ASP A 509 14.63 26.21 6.28
CA ASP A 509 14.85 27.13 7.40
C ASP A 509 13.96 26.78 8.60
N VAL A 510 14.46 26.95 9.82
CA VAL A 510 13.81 26.52 11.06
C VAL A 510 13.49 27.72 11.93
N GLU A 511 12.20 28.03 12.06
CA GLU A 511 11.72 29.10 12.92
C GLU A 511 11.27 28.51 14.26
N TYR A 512 11.87 28.96 15.36
CA TYR A 512 11.49 28.53 16.72
C TYR A 512 10.68 29.63 17.40
N ASP A 513 9.46 29.32 17.81
CA ASP A 513 8.60 30.27 18.52
C ASP A 513 9.07 30.44 19.97
N LEU A 514 9.71 31.58 20.24
CA LEU A 514 10.27 31.95 21.53
C LEU A 514 9.20 32.22 22.60
N GLN A 515 7.95 32.47 22.21
CA GLN A 515 6.87 32.85 23.14
C GLN A 515 6.45 31.71 24.08
N HIS A 516 7.03 30.52 23.95
CA HIS A 516 6.60 29.31 24.66
C HIS A 516 7.75 28.53 25.32
N THR A 517 8.65 29.25 26.01
CA THR A 517 9.82 28.69 26.72
C THR A 517 9.56 28.26 28.17
N ASN A 518 8.33 28.34 28.68
CA ASN A 518 8.03 27.86 30.04
C ASN A 518 7.80 26.34 30.05
N LEU A 519 8.87 25.59 30.31
CA LEU A 519 8.95 24.13 30.48
C LEU A 519 8.36 23.65 31.82
N GLY A 520 7.78 24.56 32.64
CA GLY A 520 7.00 24.23 33.83
C GLY A 520 7.80 24.15 35.14
N SER A 521 9.13 24.23 35.09
CA SER A 521 10.02 24.26 36.26
C SER A 521 11.12 25.29 36.07
N LYS A 522 11.54 25.95 37.16
CA LYS A 522 12.67 26.90 37.15
C LYS A 522 13.93 26.21 36.60
N ASN A 523 14.25 25.01 37.07
CA ASN A 523 15.46 24.30 36.64
C ASN A 523 15.39 23.92 35.16
N ASP A 524 14.24 23.45 34.68
CA ASP A 524 14.07 23.09 33.26
C ASP A 524 14.23 24.32 32.35
N ASN A 525 13.63 25.46 32.75
CA ASN A 525 13.73 26.72 32.02
C ASN A 525 15.16 27.27 31.95
N HIS A 526 15.99 27.03 32.95
CA HIS A 526 17.36 27.57 33.01
C HIS A 526 18.41 26.61 32.45
N LEU A 527 18.21 25.30 32.60
CA LEU A 527 19.26 24.30 32.36
C LEU A 527 18.92 23.32 31.23
N ALA A 528 17.66 23.22 30.83
CA ALA A 528 17.21 22.28 29.81
C ALA A 528 16.51 22.95 28.61
N PHE A 529 16.50 24.29 28.56
CA PHE A 529 16.02 25.03 27.40
C PHE A 529 16.90 24.78 26.17
N ILE A 530 16.32 24.96 24.99
CA ILE A 530 16.97 24.70 23.71
C ILE A 530 16.93 26.00 22.91
N ARG A 531 18.08 26.38 22.36
CA ARG A 531 18.21 27.55 21.51
C ARG A 531 17.89 27.20 20.06
N PRO A 532 17.39 28.15 19.24
CA PRO A 532 17.05 27.89 17.84
C PRO A 532 18.21 27.25 17.03
N ASP A 533 19.44 27.73 17.23
CA ASP A 533 20.65 27.22 16.58
C ASP A 533 20.95 25.75 16.94
N GLN A 534 20.63 25.32 18.16
CA GLN A 534 20.78 23.94 18.59
C GLN A 534 19.78 23.02 17.90
N ILE A 535 18.56 23.49 17.62
CA ILE A 535 17.52 22.69 16.94
C ILE A 535 18.00 22.32 15.55
N GLU A 536 18.48 23.29 14.78
CA GLU A 536 18.99 23.05 13.42
C GLU A 536 20.17 22.06 13.44
N ARG A 537 21.11 22.21 14.37
CA ARG A 537 22.23 21.27 14.54
C ARG A 537 21.77 19.86 14.93
N ILE A 538 20.79 19.74 15.82
CA ILE A 538 20.19 18.45 16.19
C ILE A 538 19.58 17.80 14.94
N MET A 539 18.78 18.53 14.17
CA MET A 539 18.14 17.99 12.97
C MET A 539 19.16 17.56 11.90
N LYS A 540 20.23 18.34 11.70
CA LYS A 540 21.36 17.94 10.82
C LYS A 540 22.05 16.66 11.31
N LYS A 541 22.27 16.51 12.61
CA LYS A 541 22.83 15.27 13.20
C LYS A 541 21.89 14.09 13.02
N ILE A 542 20.57 14.28 13.16
CA ILE A 542 19.57 13.25 12.89
C ILE A 542 19.60 12.83 11.41
N ILE A 543 19.61 13.78 10.47
CA ILE A 543 19.74 13.49 9.02
C ILE A 543 20.98 12.64 8.75
N ALA A 544 22.13 13.04 9.31
CA ALA A 544 23.40 12.38 9.03
C ALA A 544 23.45 10.94 9.58
N LEU A 545 22.89 10.69 10.77
CA LEU A 545 22.91 9.36 11.37
C LEU A 545 21.80 8.43 10.84
N PHE A 546 20.63 8.99 10.51
CA PHE A 546 19.44 8.25 10.07
C PHE A 546 19.14 8.47 8.59
N SER A 547 20.18 8.61 7.77
CA SER A 547 20.04 8.68 6.31
C SER A 547 19.27 7.46 5.77
N PRO A 548 18.48 7.60 4.69
CA PRO A 548 17.69 6.50 4.13
C PRO A 548 18.52 5.23 3.95
N LEU A 549 18.05 4.11 4.51
CA LEU A 549 18.70 2.81 4.40
C LEU A 549 18.02 2.01 3.29
N LYS A 550 18.79 1.53 2.31
CA LYS A 550 18.28 0.58 1.31
C LYS A 550 18.11 -0.78 1.97
N VAL A 551 16.88 -1.10 2.37
CA VAL A 551 16.50 -2.39 2.99
C VAL A 551 15.85 -3.28 1.95
N SER A 552 16.26 -4.55 1.90
CA SER A 552 15.55 -5.55 1.10
C SER A 552 14.30 -5.98 1.87
N TYR A 553 13.15 -6.08 1.20
CA TYR A 553 11.94 -6.61 1.83
C TYR A 553 12.10 -8.07 2.32
N MET A 554 13.08 -8.80 1.76
CA MET A 554 13.44 -10.15 2.19
C MET A 554 14.18 -10.18 3.53
N ASP A 555 14.76 -9.06 3.97
CA ASP A 555 15.50 -8.99 5.24
C ASP A 555 14.58 -9.29 6.44
N CYS A 556 13.27 -9.11 6.30
CA CYS A 556 12.24 -9.46 7.28
C CYS A 556 12.27 -10.93 7.71
N ILE A 557 12.71 -11.83 6.82
CA ILE A 557 12.78 -13.28 7.06
C ILE A 557 14.23 -13.80 7.03
N GLN A 558 15.13 -13.12 6.31
CA GLN A 558 16.52 -13.55 6.15
C GLN A 558 17.44 -13.06 7.28
N THR A 559 17.07 -11.96 7.95
CA THR A 559 17.94 -11.33 8.95
C THR A 559 17.28 -11.29 10.32
N LYS A 560 18.06 -11.54 11.38
CA LYS A 560 17.62 -11.30 12.75
C LYS A 560 17.51 -9.79 12.97
N ARG A 561 16.35 -9.33 13.45
CA ARG A 561 16.14 -7.93 13.81
C ARG A 561 17.14 -7.48 14.88
N LYS A 562 17.89 -6.42 14.60
CA LYS A 562 18.88 -5.82 15.52
C LYS A 562 18.92 -4.31 15.36
N ILE A 563 19.34 -3.61 16.42
CA ILE A 563 19.57 -2.17 16.37
C ILE A 563 20.94 -1.91 15.75
N ILE A 564 21.02 -0.95 14.84
CA ILE A 564 22.25 -0.62 14.10
C ILE A 564 22.72 0.81 14.32
N SER A 565 21.84 1.70 14.81
CA SER A 565 22.17 3.11 15.04
C SER A 565 21.37 3.65 16.22
N ALA A 566 22.00 4.48 17.05
CA ALA A 566 21.34 5.16 18.17
C ALA A 566 21.94 6.55 18.41
N MET A 567 21.08 7.49 18.78
CA MET A 567 21.43 8.84 19.23
C MET A 567 20.83 9.10 20.60
N ILE A 568 21.68 9.39 21.57
CA ILE A 568 21.28 9.59 22.97
C ILE A 568 21.33 11.07 23.30
N PHE A 569 20.23 11.60 23.82
CA PHE A 569 20.06 13.00 24.20
C PHE A 569 19.92 13.09 25.72
N LEU A 570 20.75 13.93 26.34
CA LEU A 570 20.66 14.23 27.78
C LEU A 570 20.22 15.68 28.00
N ASN A 571 19.29 15.87 28.94
CA ASN A 571 18.74 17.17 29.34
C ASN A 571 18.01 17.91 28.21
N LEU A 572 17.31 17.15 27.35
CA LEU A 572 16.46 17.71 26.32
C LEU A 572 15.10 18.10 26.94
N GLN A 573 14.84 19.42 27.07
CA GLN A 573 13.60 20.05 27.59
C GLN A 573 13.29 19.83 29.08
N LYS A 574 13.93 18.87 29.72
CA LYS A 574 13.80 18.62 31.14
C LYS A 574 15.14 18.18 31.68
N TYR A 575 15.57 18.77 32.77
CA TYR A 575 16.82 18.40 33.42
C TYR A 575 16.68 16.98 34.01
N GLY A 576 17.67 16.12 33.75
CA GLY A 576 17.61 14.69 34.05
C GLY A 576 16.75 13.87 33.10
N ARG A 577 16.33 14.40 31.95
CA ARG A 577 15.66 13.60 30.90
C ARG A 577 16.68 12.98 29.95
N LEU A 578 16.55 11.68 29.75
CA LEU A 578 17.28 10.88 28.78
C LEU A 578 16.32 10.50 27.64
N SER A 579 16.58 10.98 26.43
CA SER A 579 15.82 10.61 25.23
C SER A 579 16.70 9.85 24.25
N ILE A 580 16.21 8.77 23.67
CA ILE A 580 17.01 7.90 22.79
C ILE A 580 16.25 7.71 21.49
N LEU A 581 16.83 8.20 20.39
CA LEU A 581 16.39 7.95 19.03
C LEU A 581 17.22 6.80 18.46
N TYR A 582 16.61 5.74 17.94
CA TYR A 582 17.36 4.58 17.45
C TYR A 582 16.67 3.89 16.28
N ARG A 583 17.44 3.14 15.49
CA ARG A 583 16.99 2.47 14.26
C ARG A 583 17.41 1.01 14.22
N ASP A 584 16.51 0.16 13.75
CA ASP A 584 16.81 -1.24 13.44
C ASP A 584 17.27 -1.46 11.99
N ASN A 585 17.76 -2.66 11.71
CA ASN A 585 18.22 -3.06 10.38
C ASN A 585 17.12 -3.17 9.32
N LEU A 586 15.85 -2.93 9.68
CA LEU A 586 14.70 -2.86 8.76
C LEU A 586 14.21 -1.41 8.56
N ASP A 587 15.09 -0.44 8.83
CA ASP A 587 14.85 1.01 8.71
C ASP A 587 13.67 1.56 9.52
N THR A 588 13.26 0.83 10.57
CA THR A 588 12.26 1.32 11.54
C THR A 588 12.97 2.17 12.59
N VAL A 589 12.47 3.39 12.80
CA VAL A 589 13.03 4.35 13.74
C VAL A 589 12.13 4.51 14.96
N TYR A 590 12.73 4.61 16.14
CA TYR A 590 12.07 4.63 17.44
C TYR A 590 12.57 5.78 18.30
N VAL A 591 11.71 6.29 19.20
CA VAL A 591 12.06 7.28 20.23
C VAL A 591 11.54 6.81 21.58
N ASP A 592 12.47 6.51 22.50
CA ASP A 592 12.18 6.26 23.90
C ASP A 592 12.62 7.46 24.76
N THR A 593 11.98 7.67 25.92
CA THR A 593 12.31 8.78 26.83
C THR A 593 12.15 8.33 28.27
N PHE A 594 13.13 8.67 29.11
CA PHE A 594 13.24 8.28 30.50
C PHE A 594 13.52 9.52 31.34
N ASP A 595 12.75 9.73 32.40
CA ASP A 595 13.05 10.74 33.40
C ASP A 595 13.89 10.08 34.51
N LEU A 596 15.13 10.55 34.70
CA LEU A 596 16.06 10.00 35.69
C LEU A 596 15.63 10.46 37.08
N LYS A 597 15.06 9.54 37.86
CA LYS A 597 14.59 9.82 39.22
C LYS A 597 15.76 10.31 40.09
N ASP A 598 15.52 11.35 40.88
CA ASP A 598 16.48 11.94 41.82
C ASP A 598 17.75 12.55 41.18
N PHE A 599 17.77 12.74 39.85
CA PHE A 599 18.91 13.33 39.14
C PHE A 599 19.11 14.81 39.48
N ASP A 600 18.01 15.52 39.69
CA ASP A 600 17.94 16.92 40.11
C ASP A 600 18.46 17.18 41.53
N LYS A 601 18.52 16.17 42.41
CA LYS A 601 19.10 16.33 43.76
C LYS A 601 20.59 16.67 43.76
N ASN A 602 21.29 16.41 42.66
CA ASN A 602 22.73 16.67 42.52
C ASN A 602 23.03 17.81 41.53
N ILE A 603 22.06 18.71 41.32
CA ILE A 603 22.12 19.74 40.27
C ILE A 603 23.37 20.62 40.37
N ASP A 604 23.68 21.15 41.56
CA ASP A 604 24.82 22.05 41.77
C ASP A 604 26.16 21.35 41.46
N LYS A 605 26.25 20.06 41.81
CA LYS A 605 27.41 19.22 41.53
C LYS A 605 27.55 18.92 40.03
N TYR A 606 26.45 18.70 39.34
CA TYR A 606 26.43 18.37 37.92
C TYR A 606 26.67 19.60 37.04
N ILE A 607 26.16 20.78 37.42
CA ILE A 607 26.42 22.04 36.72
C ILE A 607 27.91 22.36 36.76
N SER A 608 28.53 22.29 37.95
CA SER A 608 29.95 22.61 38.14
C SER A 608 30.92 21.59 37.52
N SER A 609 30.47 20.36 37.26
CA SER A 609 31.29 19.30 36.67
C SER A 609 30.48 18.38 35.76
N TYR A 610 30.54 18.67 34.46
CA TYR A 610 29.91 17.83 33.44
C TYR A 610 30.45 16.38 33.47
N LYS A 611 31.73 16.16 33.83
CA LYS A 611 32.29 14.81 33.98
C LYS A 611 31.55 14.01 35.04
N THR A 612 31.31 14.61 36.21
CA THR A 612 30.54 13.98 37.28
C THR A 612 29.09 13.71 36.86
N MET A 613 28.47 14.62 36.11
CA MET A 613 27.14 14.40 35.55
C MET A 613 27.10 13.19 34.61
N LEU A 614 28.06 13.10 33.68
CA LEU A 614 28.15 12.03 32.70
C LEU A 614 28.58 10.69 33.32
N GLU A 615 29.18 10.69 34.51
CA GLU A 615 29.53 9.49 35.30
C GLU A 615 28.43 9.05 36.28
N SER A 616 27.29 9.75 36.31
CA SER A 616 26.20 9.48 37.24
C SER A 616 25.73 8.01 37.19
N VAL A 617 25.66 7.37 38.37
CA VAL A 617 25.21 5.99 38.51
C VAL A 617 23.78 5.80 38.01
N ILE A 618 22.89 6.78 38.25
CA ILE A 618 21.48 6.72 37.85
C ILE A 618 21.35 6.74 36.32
N LEU A 619 22.15 7.58 35.65
CA LEU A 619 22.21 7.67 34.19
C LEU A 619 22.66 6.34 33.59
N HIS A 620 23.80 5.81 34.04
CA HIS A 620 24.36 4.56 33.50
C HIS A 620 23.52 3.33 33.82
N LYS A 621 22.86 3.27 34.97
CA LYS A 621 21.90 2.20 35.29
C LYS A 621 20.72 2.20 34.31
N THR A 622 20.22 3.38 33.95
CA THR A 622 19.11 3.53 33.00
C THR A 622 19.54 3.13 31.59
N LEU A 623 20.73 3.58 31.15
CA LEU A 623 21.30 3.22 29.85
C LEU A 623 21.58 1.72 29.73
N ARG A 624 22.18 1.10 30.76
CA ARG A 624 22.45 -0.34 30.80
C ARG A 624 21.16 -1.15 30.64
N ARG A 625 20.12 -0.81 31.40
CA ARG A 625 18.80 -1.45 31.27
C ARG A 625 18.23 -1.31 29.84
N PHE A 626 18.37 -0.13 29.24
CA PHE A 626 17.93 0.10 27.87
C PHE A 626 18.70 -0.80 26.87
N PHE A 627 20.03 -0.83 26.95
CA PHE A 627 20.86 -1.63 26.06
C PHE A 627 20.61 -3.14 26.21
N GLU A 628 20.53 -3.65 27.44
CA GLU A 628 20.20 -5.05 27.73
C GLU A 628 18.83 -5.44 27.17
N THR A 629 17.80 -4.62 27.42
CA THR A 629 16.44 -4.87 26.95
C THR A 629 16.35 -4.90 25.42
N ARG A 630 17.20 -4.13 24.73
CA ARG A 630 17.22 -4.00 23.27
C ARG A 630 18.30 -4.83 22.61
N GLN A 631 19.09 -5.60 23.37
CA GLN A 631 20.24 -6.38 22.88
C GLN A 631 21.23 -5.52 22.07
N ILE A 632 21.56 -4.35 22.61
CA ILE A 632 22.48 -3.39 21.98
C ILE A 632 23.85 -3.55 22.62
N GLU A 633 24.88 -3.70 21.77
CA GLU A 633 26.27 -3.55 22.15
C GLU A 633 26.74 -2.16 21.66
N PRO A 634 26.93 -1.16 22.55
CA PRO A 634 27.13 0.24 22.15
C PRO A 634 28.35 0.48 21.25
N ASP A 635 29.38 -0.36 21.37
CA ASP A 635 30.61 -0.35 20.60
C ASP A 635 30.46 -0.96 19.19
N LYS A 636 29.39 -1.74 18.96
CA LYS A 636 29.11 -2.40 17.67
C LYS A 636 28.06 -1.68 16.81
N ILE A 637 27.52 -0.56 17.29
CA ILE A 637 26.52 0.22 16.55
C ILE A 637 27.04 1.63 16.23
N LEU A 638 26.38 2.30 15.28
CA LEU A 638 26.62 3.73 15.06
C LEU A 638 25.97 4.52 16.21
N LEU A 639 26.78 4.85 17.22
CA LEU A 639 26.36 5.60 18.40
C LEU A 639 26.75 7.07 18.29
N LYS A 640 25.77 7.95 18.50
CA LYS A 640 25.99 9.39 18.72
C LYS A 640 25.34 9.83 20.02
N THR A 641 25.83 10.93 20.56
CA THR A 641 25.24 11.58 21.74
C THR A 641 25.05 13.06 21.48
N TRP A 642 24.16 13.65 22.27
CA TRP A 642 23.97 15.08 22.37
C TRP A 642 23.66 15.42 23.83
N VAL A 643 24.33 16.43 24.35
CA VAL A 643 24.14 16.91 25.72
C VAL A 643 23.79 18.38 25.62
N ASN A 644 22.76 18.80 26.35
CA ASN A 644 22.39 20.21 26.37
C ASN A 644 23.53 21.06 26.94
N THR A 645 24.07 21.97 26.14
CA THR A 645 25.20 22.82 26.57
C THR A 645 24.80 23.80 27.67
N ASN A 646 23.51 24.09 27.83
CA ASN A 646 23.00 24.95 28.90
C ASN A 646 22.95 24.25 30.27
N SER A 647 23.10 22.92 30.31
CA SER A 647 22.92 22.16 31.55
C SER A 647 24.19 22.09 32.42
N VAL A 648 25.31 22.59 31.92
CA VAL A 648 26.64 22.48 32.56
C VAL A 648 27.55 23.67 32.25
N GLU A 649 28.42 24.00 33.20
CA GLU A 649 29.54 24.92 33.03
C GLU A 649 30.72 24.20 32.36
N THR A 650 31.45 24.91 31.50
CA THR A 650 32.63 24.41 30.79
C THR A 650 33.67 25.50 30.65
N SER A 651 34.93 25.12 30.44
CA SER A 651 36.04 26.06 30.20
C SER A 651 36.02 26.72 28.81
N HIS A 652 35.12 26.30 27.91
CA HIS A 652 34.95 26.93 26.60
C HIS A 652 34.42 28.37 26.73
N ALA A 653 34.91 29.27 25.88
CA ALA A 653 34.33 30.60 25.74
C ALA A 653 32.87 30.52 25.31
N ALA A 654 32.04 31.47 25.78
CA ALA A 654 30.61 31.52 25.49
C ALA A 654 30.26 31.59 23.98
N THR A 655 31.21 32.02 23.14
CA THR A 655 31.05 32.11 21.68
C THR A 655 31.35 30.78 20.96
N ASN A 656 31.94 29.78 21.63
CA ASN A 656 32.37 28.53 21.01
C ASN A 656 31.44 27.35 21.33
N GLU A 657 30.13 27.55 21.15
CA GLU A 657 29.09 26.57 21.48
C GLU A 657 29.19 25.27 20.68
N ILE A 658 29.67 25.33 19.43
CA ILE A 658 29.84 24.12 18.59
C ILE A 658 30.91 23.20 19.17
N ALA A 659 32.06 23.76 19.58
CA ALA A 659 33.13 22.96 20.19
C ALA A 659 32.67 22.39 21.54
N LYS A 660 31.97 23.19 22.35
CA LYS A 660 31.38 22.74 23.62
C LYS A 660 30.43 21.56 23.42
N GLU A 661 29.52 21.65 22.45
CA GLU A 661 28.59 20.57 22.12
C GLU A 661 29.31 19.29 21.66
N SER A 662 30.40 19.44 20.89
CA SER A 662 31.21 18.30 20.42
C SER A 662 31.97 17.62 21.56
N ASP A 663 32.64 18.38 22.44
CA ASP A 663 33.40 17.82 23.57
C ASP A 663 32.50 17.06 24.56
N LEU A 664 31.33 17.64 24.89
CA LEU A 664 30.35 16.99 25.74
C LEU A 664 29.83 15.69 25.11
N ALA A 665 29.55 15.69 23.80
CA ALA A 665 29.09 14.51 23.09
C ALA A 665 30.15 13.40 23.08
N GLU A 666 31.39 13.71 22.68
CA GLU A 666 32.49 12.74 22.63
C GLU A 666 32.82 12.17 24.01
N THR A 667 32.87 13.03 25.03
CA THR A 667 33.08 12.59 26.42
C THR A 667 31.96 11.65 26.87
N PHE A 668 30.71 11.96 26.54
CA PHE A 668 29.59 11.10 26.91
C PHE A 668 29.66 9.74 26.23
N ILE A 669 30.00 9.68 24.93
CA ILE A 669 30.20 8.40 24.22
C ILE A 669 31.27 7.55 24.90
N LYS A 670 32.43 8.15 25.22
CA LYS A 670 33.53 7.45 25.91
C LYS A 670 33.06 6.86 27.24
N GLN A 671 32.32 7.65 28.05
CA GLN A 671 31.80 7.19 29.33
C GLN A 671 30.78 6.06 29.19
N ILE A 672 29.90 6.11 28.18
CA ILE A 672 28.95 5.03 27.89
C ILE A 672 29.68 3.73 27.57
N ILE A 673 30.68 3.79 26.69
CA ILE A 673 31.45 2.60 26.27
C ILE A 673 32.22 2.02 27.47
N LEU A 674 32.93 2.87 28.22
CA LEU A 674 33.71 2.45 29.39
C LEU A 674 32.83 1.77 30.46
N LYS A 675 31.66 2.35 30.78
CA LYS A 675 30.75 1.84 31.82
C LYS A 675 29.89 0.66 31.39
N HIS A 676 29.77 0.40 30.09
CA HIS A 676 29.15 -0.81 29.59
C HIS A 676 30.13 -1.99 29.61
N ALA A 677 31.42 -1.75 29.32
CA ALA A 677 32.45 -2.80 29.36
C ALA A 677 32.76 -3.28 30.78
N SER A 678 32.46 -2.47 31.81
CA SER A 678 32.60 -2.77 33.25
C SER A 678 31.31 -3.28 33.89
#